data_AF-A0A7Z0MWW2-F1
#
_entry.id   AF-A0A7Z0MWW2-F1
#
_cell.length_a   1.000
_cell.length_b   1.000
_cell.length_c   1.000
_cell.angle_alpha   90.00
_cell.angle_beta   90.00
_cell.angle_gamma   90.00
#
_symmetry.space_group_name_H-M   'P 1'
#
loop_
_entity.id
_entity.type
_entity.pdbx_description
1 polymer ?
#
loop_
_entity_poly.entity_id
_entity_poly.type
_entity_poly.pdbx_seq_one_letter_code
_entity_poly.pdbx_strand_id
1 'polypeptide(L)'
;MKLIRLLSTCCCALLAAGGVGTAWAGPSLVQCNGIKDLVFVPHQDDDLLFMNPDIEASINAGACVQVVYLTASDRGEGEGYMLGREQGVRAAYAYMAQTPNIWAEDFANIGRRRLARFTLNGDNRIQLLHMRLQDPWLGKGWGSLTPLSQAESVPGATAESLGPAVERYSRPELVATIEQIIQEYQPTTVRHMDDSITIPYADLCWRCAGHDHPDHIASARLVSDAIGYEHGNYAEVAYVDYPSQERDTNLSASETSQKTEAFRRYAWSDYRYCTGSQFCQEPAGPAAAWVSRSYYVSKKNTAPTLLPGPKEGGISLFAVGEANGAANVWQSVGGRWASLGGRTCDPLVAFAFQAGQTGVFARDATGLVWANSYQGAVGWQGWKMIPGARLTALPAVSRQGQLLAVAMGNDSFFHYTRPSGVGNTWTAWRNLPPLPGALPQISITTDGAGAPTLFAVDSGGALWTTSYVNVRNSSQTATPIPDEASSLQLVHAAMLDKATWLPWHRLLGGASGGGLAASRNGDGLIELYFRHKSSGQLQRIVQLSQGHAYGAWSQPVDLGVRYAGMPAIALDENGAVVVAVTERSSGALWLIEAGQVSQLAEKVASAPALDVVDGVLYLAARSMQPHQTYLLKARSLGAWVPAAMVDAPPANGGSAFSPIPLHAWAYTPPLNAALFGAPPD
;
A
#
# COMPACT_ATOMS: atom_id res chain seq x y z
N MET A 1 75.93 40.74 25.40
CA MET A 1 74.76 40.11 26.06
C MET A 1 73.54 40.79 25.46
N LYS A 2 72.65 40.17 24.66
CA LYS A 2 71.94 38.90 24.88
C LYS A 2 71.53 38.27 23.54
N LEU A 3 71.42 36.94 23.59
CA LEU A 3 71.04 35.97 22.58
C LEU A 3 69.79 36.35 21.75
N ILE A 4 69.80 36.04 20.45
CA ILE A 4 68.61 35.62 19.70
C ILE A 4 68.98 34.37 18.90
N ARG A 5 68.33 33.24 19.23
CA ARG A 5 68.52 31.91 18.63
C ARG A 5 67.59 31.73 17.41
N LEU A 6 68.12 31.01 16.41
CA LEU A 6 67.40 30.46 15.27
C LEU A 6 66.17 29.64 15.68
N LEU A 7 65.09 29.73 14.89
CA LEU A 7 64.04 28.73 14.82
C LEU A 7 63.68 28.49 13.35
N SER A 8 63.78 27.21 13.00
CA SER A 8 63.58 26.59 11.68
C SER A 8 62.12 26.66 11.26
N THR A 9 61.88 27.07 10.02
CA THR A 9 60.55 27.16 9.40
C THR A 9 60.05 25.77 9.03
N CYS A 10 58.96 25.31 9.66
CA CYS A 10 58.28 24.06 9.31
C CYS A 10 57.12 24.39 8.38
N CYS A 11 57.17 23.87 7.15
CA CYS A 11 56.11 23.99 6.14
C CYS A 11 54.97 23.01 6.48
N CYS A 12 53.87 23.50 7.04
CA CYS A 12 52.62 22.74 7.10
C CYS A 12 51.78 23.04 5.86
N ALA A 13 51.69 22.07 4.96
CA ALA A 13 50.71 22.07 3.88
C ALA A 13 49.31 21.88 4.48
N LEU A 14 48.43 22.87 4.32
CA LEU A 14 47.00 22.72 4.57
C LEU A 14 46.39 21.86 3.46
N LEU A 15 46.06 20.61 3.78
CA LEU A 15 45.10 19.82 3.01
C LEU A 15 43.70 20.35 3.34
N ALA A 16 43.12 21.10 2.40
CA ALA A 16 41.69 21.42 2.41
C ALA A 16 40.92 20.13 2.14
N ALA A 17 40.43 19.48 3.20
CA ALA A 17 39.43 18.43 3.07
C ALA A 17 38.12 19.09 2.58
N GLY A 18 37.81 18.87 1.31
CA GLY A 18 36.49 19.19 0.75
C GLY A 18 35.44 18.41 1.53
N GLY A 19 34.64 19.11 2.33
CA GLY A 19 33.45 18.55 2.94
C GLY A 19 32.47 18.18 1.84
N VAL A 20 32.36 16.88 1.55
CA VAL A 20 31.18 16.35 0.88
C VAL A 20 30.03 16.63 1.84
N GLY A 21 29.18 17.59 1.50
CA GLY A 21 27.98 17.88 2.28
C GLY A 21 27.16 16.60 2.36
N THR A 22 27.08 16.02 3.56
CA THR A 22 26.11 14.96 3.83
C THR A 22 24.74 15.61 3.73
N ALA A 23 24.06 15.40 2.60
CA ALA A 23 22.65 15.71 2.47
C ALA A 23 21.93 15.10 3.68
N TRP A 24 21.18 15.92 4.41
CA TRP A 24 20.48 15.48 5.61
C TRP A 24 19.44 14.45 5.17
N ALA A 25 19.71 13.16 5.38
CA ALA A 25 18.69 12.14 5.26
C ALA A 25 17.64 12.48 6.32
N GLY A 26 16.37 12.66 5.92
CA GLY A 26 15.28 12.98 6.83
C GLY A 26 15.13 11.97 7.98
N PRO A 27 14.11 12.12 8.85
CA PRO A 27 13.97 11.23 9.99
C PRO A 27 13.92 9.75 9.54
N SER A 28 14.67 8.94 10.27
CA SER A 28 14.72 7.49 10.05
C SER A 28 13.37 6.85 10.38
N LEU A 29 13.08 5.70 9.77
CA LEU A 29 11.82 4.99 9.99
C LEU A 29 11.56 4.67 11.48
N VAL A 30 12.62 4.42 12.25
CA VAL A 30 12.54 4.19 13.71
C VAL A 30 12.04 5.44 14.45
N GLN A 31 12.56 6.63 14.10
CA GLN A 31 12.11 7.90 14.69
C GLN A 31 10.66 8.22 14.31
N CYS A 32 10.19 7.66 13.21
CA CYS A 32 8.84 7.81 12.68
C CYS A 32 7.89 6.67 13.09
N ASN A 33 8.25 5.85 14.08
CA ASN A 33 7.46 4.71 14.57
C ASN A 33 6.99 3.75 13.44
N GLY A 34 7.81 3.55 12.41
CA GLY A 34 7.46 2.69 11.28
C GLY A 34 6.58 3.34 10.21
N ILE A 35 6.32 4.66 10.25
CA ILE A 35 5.39 5.34 9.34
C ILE A 35 5.97 6.67 8.86
N LYS A 36 6.22 6.79 7.56
CA LYS A 36 6.56 8.05 6.90
C LYS A 36 5.46 8.37 5.90
N ASP A 37 4.53 9.23 6.30
CA ASP A 37 3.37 9.60 5.51
C ASP A 37 3.70 10.85 4.68
N LEU A 38 3.52 10.78 3.36
CA LEU A 38 3.75 11.88 2.44
C LEU A 38 2.45 12.22 1.74
N VAL A 39 2.03 13.47 1.86
CA VAL A 39 0.72 13.94 1.42
C VAL A 39 0.89 15.02 0.37
N PHE A 40 0.21 14.89 -0.76
CA PHE A 40 0.16 15.91 -1.80
C PHE A 40 -1.25 16.45 -1.97
N VAL A 41 -1.41 17.76 -1.84
CA VAL A 41 -2.66 18.47 -2.08
C VAL A 41 -2.40 19.82 -2.75
N PRO A 42 -3.32 20.32 -3.59
CA PRO A 42 -3.19 21.64 -4.18
C PRO A 42 -3.43 22.75 -3.17
N HIS A 43 -4.46 22.67 -2.31
CA HIS A 43 -4.84 23.75 -1.40
C HIS A 43 -4.71 23.40 0.09
N GLN A 44 -4.60 24.44 0.92
CA GLN A 44 -4.23 24.37 2.35
C GLN A 44 -5.36 23.83 3.24
N ASP A 45 -6.56 23.59 2.71
CA ASP A 45 -7.70 22.99 3.40
C ASP A 45 -8.01 21.55 2.95
N ASP A 46 -7.43 21.10 1.85
CA ASP A 46 -7.87 19.87 1.19
C ASP A 46 -7.53 18.60 1.97
N ASP A 47 -6.34 18.52 2.58
CA ASP A 47 -5.94 17.37 3.39
C ASP A 47 -6.79 17.27 4.69
N LEU A 48 -7.16 18.43 5.24
CA LEU A 48 -8.08 18.55 6.37
C LEU A 48 -9.50 18.10 5.99
N LEU A 49 -9.95 18.41 4.77
CA LEU A 49 -11.31 18.14 4.31
C LEU A 49 -11.51 16.77 3.67
N PHE A 50 -10.50 16.16 3.05
CA PHE A 50 -10.68 14.93 2.25
C PHE A 50 -9.86 13.75 2.77
N MET A 51 -8.66 14.00 3.33
CA MET A 51 -7.73 12.93 3.74
C MET A 51 -7.79 12.59 5.23
N ASN A 52 -8.24 13.52 6.08
CA ASN A 52 -8.56 13.21 7.47
C ASN A 52 -9.82 12.32 7.58
N PRO A 53 -9.84 11.35 8.51
CA PRO A 53 -8.99 11.23 9.72
C PRO A 53 -7.69 10.41 9.57
N ASP A 54 -7.32 9.96 8.37
CA ASP A 54 -6.17 9.06 8.22
C ASP A 54 -4.82 9.72 8.55
N ILE A 55 -4.70 11.03 8.27
CA ILE A 55 -3.51 11.82 8.63
C ILE A 55 -3.43 11.98 10.15
N GLU A 56 -4.51 12.40 10.81
CA GLU A 56 -4.57 12.49 12.28
C GLU A 56 -4.28 11.14 12.94
N ALA A 57 -4.80 10.03 12.38
CA ALA A 57 -4.49 8.68 12.85
C ALA A 57 -2.99 8.35 12.74
N SER A 58 -2.32 8.82 11.68
CA SER A 58 -0.87 8.64 11.49
C SER A 58 -0.07 9.48 12.49
N ILE A 59 -0.47 10.74 12.73
CA ILE A 59 0.13 11.61 13.77
C ILE A 59 -0.01 10.95 15.15
N ASN A 60 -1.20 10.48 15.51
CA ASN A 60 -1.47 9.79 16.76
C ASN A 60 -0.69 8.47 16.90
N ALA A 61 -0.40 7.80 15.79
CA ALA A 61 0.48 6.63 15.75
C ALA A 61 1.97 7.00 15.83
N GLY A 62 2.33 8.29 15.92
CA GLY A 62 3.70 8.75 16.04
C GLY A 62 4.49 8.77 14.73
N ALA A 63 3.79 8.84 13.59
CA ALA A 63 4.39 8.93 12.26
C ALA A 63 5.22 10.20 12.09
N CYS A 64 6.15 10.16 11.13
CA CYS A 64 6.57 11.36 10.44
C CYS A 64 5.57 11.67 9.33
N VAL A 65 5.14 12.93 9.27
CA VAL A 65 4.14 13.41 8.31
C VAL A 65 4.71 14.61 7.59
N GLN A 66 4.78 14.53 6.27
CA GLN A 66 5.13 15.65 5.40
C GLN A 66 3.99 15.92 4.44
N VAL A 67 3.50 17.16 4.44
CA VAL A 67 2.43 17.58 3.51
C VAL A 67 2.97 18.62 2.55
N VAL A 68 2.71 18.43 1.27
CA VAL A 68 3.15 19.29 0.18
C VAL A 68 1.93 19.96 -0.43
N TYR A 69 1.86 21.28 -0.26
CA TYR A 69 0.87 22.15 -0.88
C TYR A 69 1.42 22.69 -2.20
N LEU A 70 0.79 22.33 -3.32
CA LEU A 70 1.26 22.73 -4.65
C LEU A 70 0.96 24.21 -4.91
N THR A 71 -0.21 24.71 -4.51
CA THR A 71 -0.62 26.09 -4.81
C THR A 71 -0.38 27.04 -3.64
N ALA A 72 -0.39 28.34 -3.93
CA ALA A 72 -0.48 29.41 -2.96
C ALA A 72 -1.91 29.59 -2.45
N SER A 73 -2.91 28.93 -3.07
CA SER A 73 -4.29 29.00 -2.64
C SER A 73 -4.85 30.43 -2.57
N ASP A 74 -4.22 31.34 -3.32
CA ASP A 74 -4.35 32.78 -3.15
C ASP A 74 -5.55 33.35 -3.90
N ARG A 75 -6.16 32.57 -4.80
CA ARG A 75 -7.35 32.98 -5.58
C ARG A 75 -7.14 34.28 -6.37
N GLY A 76 -5.89 34.63 -6.68
CA GLY A 76 -5.50 35.90 -7.31
C GLY A 76 -5.41 37.10 -6.36
N GLU A 77 -5.50 36.90 -5.04
CA GLU A 77 -5.37 37.95 -4.03
C GLU A 77 -3.92 38.15 -3.54
N GLY A 78 -3.01 37.24 -3.91
CA GLY A 78 -1.59 37.33 -3.60
C GLY A 78 -1.21 36.90 -2.17
N GLU A 79 0.02 37.28 -1.78
CA GLU A 79 0.71 36.72 -0.61
C GLU A 79 -0.03 36.92 0.72
N GLY A 80 -0.75 38.03 0.89
CA GLY A 80 -1.48 38.32 2.12
C GLY A 80 -2.53 37.26 2.45
N TYR A 81 -3.29 36.82 1.44
CA TYR A 81 -4.29 35.78 1.63
C TYR A 81 -3.65 34.39 1.78
N MET A 82 -2.64 34.09 0.95
CA MET A 82 -1.84 32.86 1.05
C MET A 82 -1.28 32.65 2.46
N LEU A 83 -0.63 33.67 3.06
CA LEU A 83 -0.02 33.56 4.39
C LEU A 83 -1.05 33.31 5.49
N GLY A 84 -2.27 33.83 5.37
CA GLY A 84 -3.37 33.53 6.29
C GLY A 84 -3.79 32.06 6.23
N ARG A 85 -3.90 31.50 5.02
CA ARG A 85 -4.19 30.07 4.83
C ARG A 85 -3.06 29.16 5.34
N GLU A 86 -1.80 29.53 5.11
CA GLU A 86 -0.63 28.83 5.68
C GLU A 86 -0.59 28.90 7.21
N GLN A 87 -1.02 30.02 7.81
CA GLN A 87 -1.20 30.11 9.26
C GLN A 87 -2.31 29.18 9.76
N GLY A 88 -3.43 29.10 9.03
CA GLY A 88 -4.55 28.21 9.34
C GLY A 88 -4.12 26.75 9.40
N VAL A 89 -3.42 26.27 8.37
CA VAL A 89 -3.04 24.86 8.31
C VAL A 89 -2.00 24.50 9.39
N ARG A 90 -1.07 25.42 9.70
CA ARG A 90 -0.17 25.27 10.85
C ARG A 90 -0.91 25.16 12.18
N ALA A 91 -1.99 25.92 12.37
CA ALA A 91 -2.83 25.82 13.57
C ALA A 91 -3.57 24.48 13.66
N ALA A 92 -4.07 23.96 12.54
CA ALA A 92 -4.73 22.66 12.48
C ALA A 92 -3.76 21.51 12.78
N TYR A 93 -2.57 21.50 12.19
CA TYR A 93 -1.57 20.46 12.45
C TYR A 93 -1.02 20.50 13.87
N ALA A 94 -0.78 21.68 14.43
CA ALA A 94 -0.39 21.81 15.83
C ALA A 94 -1.47 21.24 16.79
N TYR A 95 -2.75 21.46 16.46
CA TYR A 95 -3.87 20.88 17.19
C TYR A 95 -3.92 19.34 17.09
N MET A 96 -3.85 18.79 15.88
CA MET A 96 -3.83 17.33 15.67
C MET A 96 -2.64 16.67 16.38
N ALA A 97 -1.49 17.34 16.40
CA ALA A 97 -0.28 16.90 17.09
C ALA A 97 -0.28 17.15 18.61
N GLN A 98 -1.34 17.78 19.14
CA GLN A 98 -1.45 18.17 20.55
C GLN A 98 -0.23 18.97 21.07
N THR A 99 0.32 19.80 20.20
CA THR A 99 1.58 20.54 20.42
C THR A 99 1.31 22.05 20.25
N PRO A 100 2.02 22.94 20.97
CA PRO A 100 1.88 24.39 20.78
C PRO A 100 2.08 24.80 19.32
N ASN A 101 1.27 25.74 18.82
CA ASN A 101 1.37 26.25 17.46
C ASN A 101 2.57 27.19 17.29
N ILE A 102 3.76 26.62 17.25
CA ILE A 102 5.04 27.30 17.10
C ILE A 102 5.81 26.55 16.02
N TRP A 103 6.21 27.24 14.96
CA TRP A 103 6.83 26.61 13.80
C TRP A 103 8.15 27.30 13.45
N ALA A 104 9.15 26.51 13.08
CA ALA A 104 10.34 27.00 12.41
C ALA A 104 10.07 27.11 10.91
N GLU A 105 10.32 28.26 10.32
CA GLU A 105 10.22 28.51 8.87
C GLU A 105 11.61 28.58 8.26
N ASP A 106 11.81 27.86 7.15
CA ASP A 106 13.00 27.96 6.30
C ASP A 106 12.67 27.60 4.83
N PHE A 107 13.69 27.34 4.02
CA PHE A 107 13.54 26.81 2.67
C PHE A 107 14.12 25.40 2.58
N ALA A 108 13.32 24.46 2.09
CA ALA A 108 13.81 23.17 1.63
C ALA A 108 14.35 23.30 0.20
N ASN A 109 15.54 22.78 -0.04
CA ASN A 109 16.09 22.64 -1.40
C ASN A 109 15.71 21.26 -1.93
N ILE A 110 14.81 21.21 -2.90
CA ILE A 110 14.40 19.98 -3.59
C ILE A 110 15.06 20.00 -4.98
N GLY A 111 16.14 19.23 -5.13
CA GLY A 111 17.04 19.36 -6.28
C GLY A 111 17.56 20.80 -6.43
N ARG A 112 17.11 21.52 -7.46
CA ARG A 112 17.48 22.93 -7.72
C ARG A 112 16.43 23.94 -7.26
N ARG A 113 15.29 23.46 -6.75
CA ARG A 113 14.11 24.25 -6.42
C ARG A 113 14.08 24.59 -4.95
N ARG A 114 13.56 25.77 -4.61
CA ARG A 114 13.39 26.20 -3.22
C ARG A 114 11.91 26.26 -2.86
N LEU A 115 11.52 25.44 -1.89
CA LEU A 115 10.15 25.40 -1.37
C LEU A 115 10.16 25.95 0.06
N ALA A 116 9.13 26.72 0.43
CA ALA A 116 8.98 27.15 1.82
C ALA A 116 8.66 25.94 2.68
N ARG A 117 9.34 25.80 3.81
CA ARG A 117 9.14 24.68 4.74
C ARG A 117 8.84 25.20 6.14
N PHE A 118 7.85 24.59 6.75
CA PHE A 118 7.53 24.78 8.16
C PHE A 118 7.72 23.46 8.90
N THR A 119 8.49 23.49 10.00
CA THR A 119 8.66 22.34 10.91
C THR A 119 8.05 22.69 12.27
N LEU A 120 7.20 21.81 12.80
CA LEU A 120 6.52 22.06 14.07
C LEU A 120 7.51 21.96 15.22
N ASN A 121 7.64 23.02 16.02
CA ASN A 121 8.48 22.99 17.21
C ASN A 121 7.81 22.15 18.30
N GLY A 122 8.57 21.25 18.91
CA GLY A 122 8.08 20.31 19.90
C GLY A 122 7.68 18.96 19.31
N ASP A 123 7.41 18.90 18.00
CA ASP A 123 7.29 17.65 17.25
C ASP A 123 7.81 17.81 15.81
N ASN A 124 9.12 17.73 15.66
CA ASN A 124 9.81 17.94 14.38
C ASN A 124 9.52 16.84 13.33
N ARG A 125 8.70 15.83 13.66
CA ARG A 125 8.23 14.80 12.73
C ARG A 125 7.18 15.33 11.75
N ILE A 126 6.59 16.49 12.05
CA ILE A 126 5.55 17.12 11.24
C ILE A 126 6.14 18.29 10.46
N GLN A 127 6.05 18.20 9.13
CA GLN A 127 6.57 19.20 8.20
C GLN A 127 5.54 19.56 7.14
N LEU A 128 5.48 20.85 6.80
CA LEU A 128 4.65 21.37 5.72
C LEU A 128 5.56 22.02 4.68
N LEU A 129 5.46 21.59 3.42
CA LEU A 129 6.15 22.17 2.27
C LEU A 129 5.15 22.93 1.41
N HIS A 130 5.50 24.15 1.00
CA HIS A 130 4.68 24.97 0.13
C HIS A 130 5.46 25.33 -1.13
N MET A 131 4.93 24.90 -2.27
CA MET A 131 5.40 25.32 -3.60
C MET A 131 4.88 26.71 -3.97
N ARG A 132 3.74 27.12 -3.40
CA ARG A 132 3.14 28.45 -3.55
C ARG A 132 2.82 28.84 -5.01
N LEU A 133 2.46 27.88 -5.89
CA LEU A 133 2.06 28.20 -7.27
C LEU A 133 0.83 29.11 -7.28
N GLN A 134 0.86 30.20 -8.04
CA GLN A 134 -0.28 31.13 -8.17
C GLN A 134 -1.57 30.40 -8.55
N ASP A 135 -2.68 30.84 -7.98
CA ASP A 135 -3.99 30.18 -8.08
C ASP A 135 -5.16 31.13 -8.45
N PRO A 136 -5.05 32.06 -9.42
CA PRO A 136 -6.23 32.70 -9.99
C PRO A 136 -6.96 31.77 -10.97
N TRP A 137 -8.28 31.89 -11.03
CA TRP A 137 -9.04 31.39 -12.18
C TRP A 137 -8.68 32.20 -13.43
N LEU A 138 -8.27 31.52 -14.51
CA LEU A 138 -7.89 32.15 -15.78
C LEU A 138 -9.09 32.44 -16.70
N GLY A 139 -10.30 32.11 -16.25
CA GLY A 139 -11.53 32.24 -17.01
C GLY A 139 -12.77 32.26 -16.12
N LYS A 140 -13.94 32.19 -16.75
CA LYS A 140 -15.24 32.12 -16.07
C LYS A 140 -15.72 30.67 -16.01
N GLY A 141 -16.31 30.30 -14.88
CA GLY A 141 -16.95 28.99 -14.70
C GLY A 141 -16.01 27.95 -14.09
N TRP A 142 -16.62 26.91 -13.53
CA TRP A 142 -15.96 25.90 -12.71
C TRP A 142 -14.88 25.10 -13.44
N GLY A 143 -14.99 24.94 -14.76
CA GLY A 143 -14.02 24.24 -15.59
C GLY A 143 -12.88 25.11 -16.15
N SER A 144 -12.81 26.39 -15.77
CA SER A 144 -11.73 27.26 -16.23
C SER A 144 -10.38 26.79 -15.69
N LEU A 145 -9.33 26.91 -16.48
CA LEU A 145 -8.00 26.56 -16.00
C LEU A 145 -7.52 27.57 -14.95
N THR A 146 -6.60 27.11 -14.12
CA THR A 146 -5.74 27.83 -13.18
C THR A 146 -4.29 27.64 -13.64
N PRO A 147 -3.29 28.35 -13.10
CA PRO A 147 -1.90 28.16 -13.53
C PRO A 147 -1.39 26.72 -13.41
N LEU A 148 -1.74 25.99 -12.33
CA LEU A 148 -1.31 24.61 -12.14
C LEU A 148 -2.01 23.66 -13.15
N SER A 149 -3.34 23.71 -13.27
CA SER A 149 -4.07 22.90 -14.26
C SER A 149 -3.73 23.26 -15.72
N GLN A 150 -3.38 24.52 -16.00
CA GLN A 150 -2.85 24.92 -17.30
C GLN A 150 -1.46 24.35 -17.55
N ALA A 151 -0.55 24.42 -16.58
CA ALA A 151 0.78 23.83 -16.71
C ALA A 151 0.72 22.32 -16.90
N GLU A 152 -0.23 21.62 -16.25
CA GLU A 152 -0.44 20.18 -16.41
C GLU A 152 -0.93 19.80 -17.81
N SER A 153 -1.87 20.57 -18.37
CA SER A 153 -2.66 20.13 -19.54
C SER A 153 -2.33 20.84 -20.85
N VAL A 154 -1.72 22.02 -20.82
CA VAL A 154 -1.40 22.82 -22.01
C VAL A 154 0.09 22.72 -22.33
N PRO A 155 0.49 22.14 -23.48
CA PRO A 155 1.90 22.03 -23.85
C PRO A 155 2.64 23.37 -23.83
N GLY A 156 3.76 23.42 -23.11
CA GLY A 156 4.60 24.62 -23.00
C GLY A 156 4.12 25.67 -22.00
N ALA A 157 2.96 25.47 -21.34
CA ALA A 157 2.54 26.33 -20.26
C ALA A 157 3.40 26.13 -19.00
N THR A 158 3.43 27.16 -18.15
CA THR A 158 4.19 27.15 -16.90
C THR A 158 3.38 27.75 -15.75
N ALA A 159 3.56 27.24 -14.55
CA ALA A 159 3.07 27.84 -13.31
C ALA A 159 4.22 28.56 -12.59
N GLU A 160 3.94 29.71 -11.97
CA GLU A 160 4.92 30.52 -11.22
C GLU A 160 4.49 30.62 -9.76
N SER A 161 5.45 30.56 -8.84
CA SER A 161 5.19 30.67 -7.40
C SER A 161 5.16 32.11 -6.90
N LEU A 162 4.53 32.31 -5.74
CA LEU A 162 4.56 33.54 -4.95
C LEU A 162 5.64 33.51 -3.87
N GLY A 163 5.97 34.68 -3.30
CA GLY A 163 6.87 34.82 -2.17
C GLY A 163 8.33 35.07 -2.57
N PRO A 164 9.23 35.13 -1.57
CA PRO A 164 10.62 35.55 -1.78
C PRO A 164 11.51 34.52 -2.50
N ALA A 165 10.99 33.32 -2.78
CA ALA A 165 11.65 32.27 -3.57
C ALA A 165 10.78 31.91 -4.78
N VAL A 166 10.69 32.84 -5.72
CA VAL A 166 9.92 32.65 -6.96
C VAL A 166 10.57 31.56 -7.80
N GLU A 167 9.76 30.57 -8.17
CA GLU A 167 10.10 29.44 -9.01
C GLU A 167 9.09 29.35 -10.15
N ARG A 168 9.53 28.89 -11.31
CA ARG A 168 8.69 28.64 -12.48
C ARG A 168 8.83 27.19 -12.91
N TYR A 169 7.70 26.55 -13.17
CA TYR A 169 7.64 25.13 -13.49
C TYR A 169 6.81 24.89 -14.74
N SER A 170 7.40 24.16 -15.68
CA SER A 170 6.68 23.40 -16.71
C SER A 170 6.19 22.06 -16.14
N ARG A 171 5.31 21.35 -16.87
CA ARG A 171 4.83 20.01 -16.48
C ARG A 171 5.95 19.03 -16.13
N PRO A 172 6.99 18.82 -16.97
CA PRO A 172 8.05 17.87 -16.63
C PRO A 172 8.81 18.27 -15.37
N GLU A 173 8.96 19.57 -15.11
CA GLU A 173 9.64 20.07 -13.90
C GLU A 173 8.77 19.88 -12.65
N LEU A 174 7.43 19.99 -12.76
CA LEU A 174 6.52 19.65 -11.67
C LEU A 174 6.63 18.16 -11.31
N VAL A 175 6.52 17.28 -12.31
CA VAL A 175 6.64 15.82 -12.11
C VAL A 175 8.01 15.48 -11.49
N ALA A 176 9.10 16.00 -12.05
CA ALA A 176 10.44 15.75 -11.51
C ALA A 176 10.65 16.31 -10.10
N THR A 177 9.99 17.41 -9.74
CA THR A 177 10.06 17.95 -8.36
C THR A 177 9.30 17.04 -7.39
N ILE A 178 8.12 16.54 -7.78
CA ILE A 178 7.34 15.60 -6.96
C ILE A 178 8.08 14.27 -6.80
N GLU A 179 8.63 13.74 -7.89
CA GLU A 179 9.51 12.56 -7.92
C GLU A 179 10.67 12.73 -6.92
N GLN A 180 11.38 13.86 -6.97
CA GLN A 180 12.48 14.17 -6.07
C GLN A 180 12.03 14.23 -4.60
N ILE A 181 10.84 14.77 -4.30
CA ILE A 181 10.28 14.78 -2.94
C ILE A 181 10.03 13.34 -2.46
N ILE A 182 9.44 12.48 -3.30
CA ILE A 182 9.20 11.07 -2.97
C ILE A 182 10.54 10.36 -2.70
N GLN A 183 11.55 10.55 -3.56
CA GLN A 183 12.89 9.96 -3.40
C GLN A 183 13.58 10.41 -2.11
N GLU A 184 13.60 11.72 -1.83
CA GLU A 184 14.29 12.28 -0.66
C GLU A 184 13.57 11.93 0.64
N TYR A 185 12.23 11.95 0.63
CA TYR A 185 11.44 11.63 1.81
C TYR A 185 11.43 10.14 2.10
N GLN A 186 11.51 9.25 1.09
CA GLN A 186 11.37 7.79 1.25
C GLN A 186 10.12 7.41 2.07
N PRO A 187 8.91 7.70 1.55
CA PRO A 187 7.67 7.43 2.25
C PRO A 187 7.43 5.93 2.45
N THR A 188 6.61 5.62 3.44
CA THR A 188 5.93 4.32 3.55
C THR A 188 4.52 4.38 2.95
N THR A 189 3.96 5.59 2.86
CA THR A 189 2.66 5.88 2.25
C THR A 189 2.75 7.18 1.47
N VAL A 190 2.24 7.19 0.24
CA VAL A 190 1.98 8.42 -0.54
C VAL A 190 0.46 8.61 -0.64
N ARG A 191 -0.02 9.79 -0.26
CA ARG A 191 -1.42 10.18 -0.35
C ARG A 191 -1.60 11.27 -1.40
N HIS A 192 -2.62 11.14 -2.24
CA HIS A 192 -2.96 12.14 -3.25
C HIS A 192 -4.48 12.18 -3.52
N MET A 193 -4.89 13.12 -4.37
CA MET A 193 -6.27 13.34 -4.80
C MET A 193 -6.70 12.41 -5.94
N ASP A 194 -7.89 12.62 -6.51
CA ASP A 194 -8.46 11.75 -7.55
C ASP A 194 -7.81 11.93 -8.93
N ASP A 195 -6.91 11.00 -9.28
CA ASP A 195 -6.22 10.93 -10.58
C ASP A 195 -7.05 10.21 -11.66
N SER A 196 -8.21 9.66 -11.29
CA SER A 196 -9.06 8.85 -12.18
C SER A 196 -10.07 9.65 -12.99
N ILE A 197 -10.19 10.96 -12.72
CA ILE A 197 -11.14 11.83 -13.42
C ILE A 197 -10.70 12.02 -14.87
N THR A 198 -11.59 11.66 -15.80
CA THR A 198 -11.35 11.72 -17.25
C THR A 198 -12.19 12.80 -17.95
N ILE A 199 -13.08 13.48 -17.21
CA ILE A 199 -13.88 14.60 -17.74
C ILE A 199 -12.91 15.73 -18.19
N PRO A 200 -13.05 16.27 -19.42
CA PRO A 200 -12.27 17.43 -19.85
C PRO A 200 -12.51 18.64 -18.96
N TYR A 201 -11.47 19.44 -18.70
CA TYR A 201 -11.57 20.62 -17.83
C TYR A 201 -12.72 21.56 -18.21
N ALA A 202 -12.88 21.87 -19.50
CA ALA A 202 -13.92 22.76 -19.99
C ALA A 202 -15.36 22.27 -19.72
N ASP A 203 -15.53 20.97 -19.48
CA ASP A 203 -16.83 20.34 -19.22
C ASP A 203 -17.08 20.12 -17.72
N LEU A 204 -16.16 20.58 -16.85
CA LEU A 204 -16.33 20.43 -15.42
C LEU A 204 -17.49 21.27 -14.88
N CYS A 205 -18.28 20.68 -13.97
CA CYS A 205 -19.35 21.38 -13.27
C CYS A 205 -19.33 21.09 -11.77
N TRP A 206 -19.72 22.12 -11.01
CA TRP A 206 -19.86 22.05 -9.56
C TRP A 206 -20.93 21.03 -9.17
N ARG A 207 -20.63 20.16 -8.21
CA ARG A 207 -21.52 19.09 -7.68
C ARG A 207 -21.89 17.98 -8.67
N CYS A 208 -21.15 17.83 -9.76
CA CYS A 208 -21.38 16.78 -10.73
C CYS A 208 -20.58 15.52 -10.38
N ALA A 209 -21.20 14.35 -10.52
CA ALA A 209 -20.56 13.08 -10.21
C ALA A 209 -19.37 12.81 -11.14
N GLY A 210 -18.17 12.63 -10.58
CA GLY A 210 -16.93 12.40 -11.35
C GLY A 210 -16.27 13.68 -11.88
N HIS A 211 -16.62 14.85 -11.35
CA HIS A 211 -15.99 16.14 -11.65
C HIS A 211 -15.29 16.65 -10.39
N ASP A 212 -14.26 17.49 -10.52
CA ASP A 212 -13.64 18.11 -9.35
C ASP A 212 -13.13 19.52 -9.66
N HIS A 213 -12.42 20.15 -8.73
CA HIS A 213 -11.63 21.34 -9.00
C HIS A 213 -10.50 21.02 -9.99
N PRO A 214 -10.21 21.92 -10.96
CA PRO A 214 -9.13 21.71 -11.91
C PRO A 214 -7.77 21.39 -11.27
N ASP A 215 -7.42 22.07 -10.17
CA ASP A 215 -6.17 21.81 -9.46
C ASP A 215 -6.13 20.50 -8.68
N HIS A 216 -7.28 19.97 -8.25
CA HIS A 216 -7.33 18.65 -7.62
C HIS A 216 -6.92 17.59 -8.64
N ILE A 217 -7.54 17.65 -9.82
CA ILE A 217 -7.25 16.76 -10.95
C ILE A 217 -5.80 16.93 -11.42
N ALA A 218 -5.32 18.16 -11.56
CA ALA A 218 -3.96 18.43 -12.03
C ALA A 218 -2.91 17.93 -11.04
N SER A 219 -3.08 18.24 -9.75
CA SER A 219 -2.21 17.74 -8.67
C SER A 219 -2.16 16.21 -8.66
N ALA A 220 -3.33 15.56 -8.68
CA ALA A 220 -3.43 14.11 -8.64
C ALA A 220 -2.71 13.44 -9.83
N ARG A 221 -2.90 13.96 -11.06
CA ARG A 221 -2.24 13.42 -12.25
C ARG A 221 -0.72 13.61 -12.23
N LEU A 222 -0.23 14.76 -11.77
CA LEU A 222 1.21 15.00 -11.65
C LEU A 222 1.86 14.06 -10.63
N VAL A 223 1.17 13.78 -9.51
CA VAL A 223 1.64 12.83 -8.50
C VAL A 223 1.58 11.39 -9.04
N SER A 224 0.50 11.01 -9.73
CA SER A 224 0.35 9.70 -10.35
C SER A 224 1.47 9.43 -11.38
N ASP A 225 1.80 10.42 -12.21
CA ASP A 225 2.93 10.34 -13.13
C ASP A 225 4.27 10.17 -12.40
N ALA A 226 4.51 10.93 -11.33
CA ALA A 226 5.73 10.82 -10.52
C ALA A 226 5.87 9.43 -9.87
N ILE A 227 4.77 8.89 -9.31
CA ILE A 227 4.71 7.52 -8.79
C ILE A 227 4.99 6.49 -9.90
N GLY A 228 4.55 6.77 -11.13
CA GLY A 228 4.85 5.94 -12.30
C GLY A 228 6.34 5.81 -12.62
N TYR A 229 7.13 6.84 -12.30
CA TYR A 229 8.60 6.85 -12.44
C TYR A 229 9.32 6.30 -11.20
N GLU A 230 8.76 6.52 -9.99
CA GLU A 230 9.28 6.01 -8.72
C GLU A 230 8.78 4.61 -8.37
N HIS A 231 9.59 3.59 -8.64
CA HIS A 231 9.32 2.24 -8.16
C HIS A 231 9.79 2.06 -6.70
N GLY A 232 9.05 2.64 -5.76
CA GLY A 232 9.29 2.52 -4.31
C GLY A 232 8.43 1.46 -3.61
N ASN A 233 8.86 1.06 -2.41
CA ASN A 233 8.12 0.16 -1.53
C ASN A 233 7.24 0.96 -0.55
N TYR A 234 6.20 1.61 -1.08
CA TYR A 234 5.21 2.36 -0.30
C TYR A 234 3.78 1.99 -0.70
N ALA A 235 2.84 2.25 0.20
CA ALA A 235 1.42 2.23 -0.11
C ALA A 235 1.01 3.51 -0.84
N GLU A 236 0.02 3.41 -1.73
CA GLU A 236 -0.61 4.54 -2.41
C GLU A 236 -2.07 4.65 -1.94
N VAL A 237 -2.49 5.85 -1.53
CA VAL A 237 -3.87 6.12 -1.13
C VAL A 237 -4.38 7.37 -1.84
N ALA A 238 -5.36 7.18 -2.71
CA ALA A 238 -6.03 8.27 -3.44
C ALA A 238 -7.38 8.60 -2.80
N TYR A 239 -7.75 9.88 -2.73
CA TYR A 239 -8.98 10.36 -2.09
C TYR A 239 -9.94 11.02 -3.07
N VAL A 240 -11.24 10.88 -2.79
CA VAL A 240 -12.32 11.60 -3.50
C VAL A 240 -12.55 12.92 -2.80
N ASP A 241 -12.47 14.02 -3.56
CA ASP A 241 -12.43 15.36 -2.97
C ASP A 241 -13.83 16.00 -2.91
N TYR A 242 -14.12 17.06 -3.68
CA TYR A 242 -15.41 17.75 -3.62
C TYR A 242 -16.63 16.86 -3.88
N PRO A 243 -16.59 15.87 -4.81
CA PRO A 243 -17.70 14.94 -5.03
C PRO A 243 -18.09 14.11 -3.82
N SER A 244 -17.23 14.03 -2.79
CA SER A 244 -17.55 13.31 -1.56
C SER A 244 -18.87 13.79 -0.95
N GLN A 245 -19.20 15.08 -1.03
CA GLN A 245 -20.45 15.63 -0.48
C GLN A 245 -21.74 15.05 -1.09
N GLU A 246 -21.65 14.49 -2.31
CA GLU A 246 -22.79 13.86 -2.99
C GLU A 246 -22.96 12.38 -2.59
N ARG A 247 -22.13 11.89 -1.68
CA ARG A 247 -22.22 10.54 -1.09
C ARG A 247 -22.82 10.61 0.31
N ASP A 248 -23.17 9.47 0.87
CA ASP A 248 -23.65 9.39 2.26
C ASP A 248 -22.55 9.78 3.27
N THR A 249 -22.92 10.02 4.53
CA THR A 249 -21.94 10.17 5.60
C THR A 249 -21.33 8.79 5.91
N ASN A 250 -20.00 8.70 5.93
CA ASN A 250 -19.30 7.45 6.24
C ASN A 250 -18.32 7.54 7.42
N LEU A 251 -18.09 8.74 7.97
CA LEU A 251 -17.36 8.89 9.22
C LEU A 251 -18.27 8.64 10.42
N SER A 252 -17.71 8.02 11.45
CA SER A 252 -18.36 7.94 12.76
C SER A 252 -18.53 9.35 13.37
N ALA A 253 -19.39 9.47 14.38
CA ALA A 253 -19.55 10.72 15.11
C ALA A 253 -18.24 11.23 15.73
N SER A 254 -17.38 10.31 16.20
CA SER A 254 -16.07 10.66 16.76
C SER A 254 -15.11 11.19 15.70
N GLU A 255 -14.96 10.48 14.58
CA GLU A 255 -14.11 10.92 13.47
C GLU A 255 -14.59 12.27 12.90
N THR A 256 -15.91 12.42 12.75
CA THR A 256 -16.52 13.68 12.29
C THR A 256 -16.20 14.83 13.24
N SER A 257 -16.29 14.60 14.56
CA SER A 257 -15.99 15.61 15.59
C SER A 257 -14.51 16.03 15.56
N GLN A 258 -13.59 15.07 15.47
CA GLN A 258 -12.14 15.32 15.40
C GLN A 258 -11.79 16.11 14.13
N LYS A 259 -12.23 15.63 12.97
CA LYS A 259 -12.02 16.29 11.67
C LYS A 259 -12.61 17.69 11.64
N THR A 260 -13.81 17.87 12.19
CA THR A 260 -14.47 19.18 12.32
C THR A 260 -13.62 20.15 13.14
N GLU A 261 -13.09 19.71 14.28
CA GLU A 261 -12.31 20.58 15.14
C GLU A 261 -10.96 20.94 14.51
N ALA A 262 -10.27 20.00 13.87
CA ALA A 262 -9.05 20.28 13.10
C ALA A 262 -9.31 21.33 11.99
N PHE A 263 -10.37 21.16 11.21
CA PHE A 263 -10.75 22.12 10.17
C PHE A 263 -11.11 23.50 10.73
N ARG A 264 -11.77 23.58 11.90
CA ARG A 264 -12.06 24.87 12.56
C ARG A 264 -10.81 25.65 12.92
N ARG A 265 -9.74 24.98 13.36
CA ARG A 265 -8.45 25.64 13.66
C ARG A 265 -7.87 26.30 12.42
N TYR A 266 -8.01 25.66 11.27
CA TYR A 266 -7.67 26.25 9.98
C TYR A 266 -8.57 27.45 9.65
N ALA A 267 -9.89 27.25 9.72
CA ALA A 267 -10.88 28.25 9.31
C ALA A 267 -10.74 29.59 10.05
N TRP A 268 -10.29 29.60 11.31
CA TRP A 268 -10.07 30.83 12.08
C TRP A 268 -9.06 31.81 11.48
N SER A 269 -8.16 31.33 10.62
CA SER A 269 -7.14 32.16 9.95
C SER A 269 -7.46 32.44 8.47
N ASP A 270 -8.59 31.93 7.97
CA ASP A 270 -9.04 32.14 6.60
C ASP A 270 -10.31 32.98 6.61
N TYR A 271 -10.19 34.26 6.27
CA TYR A 271 -11.29 35.21 6.38
C TYR A 271 -12.48 34.91 5.46
N ARG A 272 -12.29 34.05 4.44
CA ARG A 272 -13.37 33.59 3.56
C ARG A 272 -14.20 32.48 4.20
N TYR A 273 -13.65 31.78 5.19
CA TYR A 273 -14.38 30.85 6.05
C TYR A 273 -14.88 31.54 7.32
N CYS A 274 -13.98 32.19 8.07
CA CYS A 274 -14.32 32.87 9.32
C CYS A 274 -13.66 34.25 9.41
N THR A 275 -14.44 35.29 9.70
CA THR A 275 -13.95 36.66 9.96
C THR A 275 -13.16 36.79 11.29
N GLY A 276 -12.76 35.67 11.90
CA GLY A 276 -12.13 35.54 13.21
C GLY A 276 -12.72 34.40 14.05
N SER A 277 -11.97 33.92 15.06
CA SER A 277 -12.35 32.75 15.86
C SER A 277 -13.62 32.94 16.68
N GLN A 278 -13.85 34.13 17.23
CA GLN A 278 -14.96 34.42 18.15
C GLN A 278 -16.36 34.28 17.52
N PHE A 279 -16.47 34.42 16.19
CA PHE A 279 -17.75 34.35 15.47
C PHE A 279 -17.77 33.27 14.38
N CYS A 280 -16.78 32.37 14.39
CA CYS A 280 -16.64 31.34 13.38
C CYS A 280 -17.80 30.34 13.43
N GLN A 281 -18.53 30.22 12.33
CA GLN A 281 -19.67 29.29 12.18
C GLN A 281 -19.29 28.00 11.45
N GLU A 282 -18.02 27.84 11.04
CA GLU A 282 -17.57 26.61 10.42
C GLU A 282 -17.70 25.42 11.39
N PRO A 283 -17.98 24.20 10.88
CA PRO A 283 -18.16 23.87 9.48
C PRO A 283 -19.54 24.31 8.98
N ALA A 284 -19.60 24.98 7.83
CA ALA A 284 -20.82 25.47 7.20
C ALA A 284 -20.83 25.18 5.68
N GLY A 285 -22.00 25.30 5.05
CA GLY A 285 -22.13 25.07 3.60
C GLY A 285 -21.57 23.71 3.16
N PRO A 286 -20.80 23.64 2.06
CA PRO A 286 -20.13 22.41 1.61
C PRO A 286 -19.21 21.77 2.67
N ALA A 287 -18.49 22.58 3.46
CA ALA A 287 -17.56 22.06 4.48
C ALA A 287 -18.29 21.24 5.54
N ALA A 288 -19.53 21.60 5.91
CA ALA A 288 -20.37 20.80 6.80
C ALA A 288 -20.65 19.38 6.27
N ALA A 289 -20.72 19.22 4.94
CA ALA A 289 -20.84 17.89 4.33
C ALA A 289 -19.49 17.15 4.35
N TRP A 290 -18.40 17.80 3.95
CA TRP A 290 -17.07 17.19 3.82
C TRP A 290 -16.49 16.69 5.14
N VAL A 291 -16.66 17.41 6.26
CA VAL A 291 -16.11 16.98 7.57
C VAL A 291 -16.73 15.69 8.12
N SER A 292 -17.85 15.22 7.56
CA SER A 292 -18.48 13.94 7.92
C SER A 292 -18.15 12.80 6.94
N ARG A 293 -17.23 13.02 6.00
CA ARG A 293 -16.93 12.09 4.92
C ARG A 293 -15.43 11.96 4.68
N SER A 294 -14.99 10.78 4.29
CA SER A 294 -13.67 10.56 3.68
C SER A 294 -13.75 9.29 2.84
N TYR A 295 -13.52 9.44 1.54
CA TYR A 295 -13.70 8.37 0.57
C TYR A 295 -12.41 8.16 -0.20
N TYR A 296 -12.03 6.89 -0.38
CA TYR A 296 -10.94 6.54 -1.26
C TYR A 296 -11.42 6.47 -2.72
N VAL A 297 -10.52 6.80 -3.64
CA VAL A 297 -10.74 6.58 -5.07
C VAL A 297 -10.80 5.08 -5.31
N SER A 298 -11.85 4.64 -5.97
CA SER A 298 -12.00 3.23 -6.28
C SER A 298 -11.26 2.86 -7.55
N LYS A 299 -10.39 1.84 -7.44
CA LYS A 299 -9.72 1.25 -8.59
C LYS A 299 -10.63 0.19 -9.22
N LYS A 300 -11.30 0.52 -10.34
CA LYS A 300 -12.20 -0.39 -11.09
C LYS A 300 -11.53 -1.67 -11.64
N ASN A 301 -10.20 -1.75 -11.54
CA ASN A 301 -9.40 -2.91 -11.89
C ASN A 301 -9.07 -3.82 -10.70
N THR A 302 -9.67 -3.58 -9.54
CA THR A 302 -9.50 -4.38 -8.32
C THR A 302 -10.07 -5.79 -8.50
N ALA A 303 -9.24 -6.80 -8.22
CA ALA A 303 -9.68 -8.19 -8.27
C ALA A 303 -10.68 -8.50 -7.15
N PRO A 304 -11.75 -9.27 -7.41
CA PRO A 304 -12.47 -9.95 -6.34
C PRO A 304 -11.59 -11.05 -5.75
N THR A 305 -12.06 -11.74 -4.71
CA THR A 305 -11.49 -13.02 -4.28
C THR A 305 -12.59 -14.05 -4.05
N LEU A 306 -12.28 -15.31 -4.31
CA LEU A 306 -13.19 -16.46 -4.19
C LEU A 306 -12.71 -17.41 -3.10
N LEU A 307 -13.67 -18.04 -2.41
CA LEU A 307 -13.48 -19.20 -1.54
C LEU A 307 -14.72 -20.11 -1.55
N PRO A 308 -14.60 -21.35 -1.06
CA PRO A 308 -15.77 -22.14 -0.65
C PRO A 308 -16.72 -21.34 0.24
N GLY A 309 -18.01 -21.49 -0.02
CA GLY A 309 -19.09 -20.92 0.77
C GLY A 309 -19.30 -21.67 2.09
N PRO A 310 -20.00 -21.06 3.06
CA PRO A 310 -20.31 -21.72 4.33
C PRO A 310 -21.35 -22.85 4.20
N LYS A 311 -22.03 -22.94 3.05
CA LYS A 311 -22.94 -24.03 2.71
C LYS A 311 -22.26 -24.89 1.65
N GLU A 312 -22.41 -26.21 1.78
CA GLU A 312 -21.89 -27.22 0.85
C GLU A 312 -22.25 -26.89 -0.61
N GLY A 313 -21.30 -27.04 -1.54
CA GLY A 313 -21.45 -26.66 -2.95
C GLY A 313 -21.52 -25.15 -3.23
N GLY A 314 -21.54 -24.31 -2.21
CA GLY A 314 -21.60 -22.85 -2.35
C GLY A 314 -20.22 -22.22 -2.54
N ILE A 315 -20.20 -20.98 -3.04
CA ILE A 315 -19.02 -20.12 -3.08
C ILE A 315 -19.30 -18.79 -2.38
N SER A 316 -18.23 -18.18 -1.85
CA SER A 316 -18.23 -16.79 -1.41
C SER A 316 -17.35 -15.96 -2.33
N LEU A 317 -17.89 -14.85 -2.83
CA LEU A 317 -17.15 -13.83 -3.57
C LEU A 317 -17.00 -12.60 -2.69
N PHE A 318 -15.76 -12.17 -2.46
CA PHE A 318 -15.48 -10.96 -1.67
C PHE A 318 -15.03 -9.82 -2.57
N ALA A 319 -15.50 -8.63 -2.25
CA ALA A 319 -15.16 -7.41 -2.97
C ALA A 319 -15.26 -6.17 -2.08
N VAL A 320 -14.49 -5.15 -2.43
CA VAL A 320 -14.63 -3.80 -1.86
C VAL A 320 -15.67 -3.02 -2.65
N GLY A 321 -16.59 -2.33 -1.98
CA GLY A 321 -17.60 -1.49 -2.64
C GLY A 321 -16.97 -0.27 -3.30
N GLU A 322 -17.17 -0.07 -4.61
CA GLU A 322 -16.56 1.04 -5.36
C GLU A 322 -17.04 2.43 -4.89
N ALA A 323 -18.23 2.50 -4.29
CA ALA A 323 -18.81 3.75 -3.81
C ALA A 323 -18.35 4.13 -2.39
N ASN A 324 -17.90 3.16 -1.59
CA ASN A 324 -17.78 3.33 -0.14
C ASN A 324 -16.54 2.71 0.52
N GLY A 325 -15.74 1.92 -0.18
CA GLY A 325 -14.57 1.26 0.39
C GLY A 325 -14.91 0.17 1.41
N ALA A 326 -16.17 -0.26 1.50
CA ALA A 326 -16.61 -1.29 2.44
C ALA A 326 -16.19 -2.67 1.96
N ALA A 327 -15.73 -3.54 2.86
CA ALA A 327 -15.60 -4.95 2.54
C ALA A 327 -16.97 -5.64 2.47
N ASN A 328 -17.20 -6.46 1.45
CA ASN A 328 -18.46 -7.16 1.23
C ASN A 328 -18.22 -8.63 0.86
N VAL A 329 -19.22 -9.46 1.15
CA VAL A 329 -19.28 -10.87 0.72
C VAL A 329 -20.60 -11.17 0.03
N TRP A 330 -20.52 -11.79 -1.14
CA TRP A 330 -21.64 -12.38 -1.85
C TRP A 330 -21.62 -13.89 -1.66
N GLN A 331 -22.75 -14.47 -1.31
CA GLN A 331 -22.89 -15.92 -1.16
C GLN A 331 -23.76 -16.46 -2.29
N SER A 332 -23.25 -17.45 -3.03
CA SER A 332 -23.98 -18.03 -4.17
C SER A 332 -25.27 -18.71 -3.72
N VAL A 333 -25.25 -19.38 -2.56
CA VAL A 333 -26.46 -19.97 -1.99
C VAL A 333 -27.35 -18.87 -1.41
N GLY A 334 -28.40 -18.55 -2.16
CA GLY A 334 -29.33 -17.45 -1.86
C GLY A 334 -29.06 -16.18 -2.67
N GLY A 335 -27.89 -16.06 -3.30
CA GLY A 335 -27.56 -14.98 -4.24
C GLY A 335 -27.56 -13.59 -3.61
N ARG A 336 -27.01 -13.43 -2.40
CA ARG A 336 -27.10 -12.17 -1.64
C ARG A 336 -25.74 -11.66 -1.20
N TRP A 337 -25.62 -10.33 -1.23
CA TRP A 337 -24.53 -9.59 -0.61
C TRP A 337 -24.80 -9.32 0.87
N ALA A 338 -23.72 -9.28 1.65
CA ALA A 338 -23.67 -8.72 2.98
C ALA A 338 -22.44 -7.83 3.12
N SER A 339 -22.61 -6.67 3.75
CA SER A 339 -21.47 -5.82 4.13
C SER A 339 -20.82 -6.36 5.40
N LEU A 340 -19.49 -6.40 5.39
CA LEU A 340 -18.66 -6.75 6.52
C LEU A 340 -18.17 -5.51 7.28
N GLY A 341 -18.51 -4.31 6.81
CA GLY A 341 -17.98 -3.05 7.34
C GLY A 341 -16.50 -2.84 7.02
N GLY A 342 -15.89 -1.84 7.65
CA GLY A 342 -14.47 -1.51 7.49
C GLY A 342 -14.20 -0.75 6.19
N ARG A 343 -13.51 0.39 6.30
CA ARG A 343 -13.18 1.27 5.17
C ARG A 343 -11.75 0.99 4.72
N THR A 344 -11.58 0.52 3.48
CA THR A 344 -10.28 0.19 2.89
C THR A 344 -10.13 0.75 1.48
N CYS A 345 -8.91 1.16 1.13
CA CYS A 345 -8.49 1.55 -0.22
C CYS A 345 -7.92 0.37 -1.02
N ASP A 346 -7.65 -0.76 -0.37
CA ASP A 346 -7.02 -1.93 -0.96
C ASP A 346 -8.09 -2.95 -1.41
N PRO A 347 -7.72 -3.96 -2.22
CA PRO A 347 -8.55 -5.15 -2.48
C PRO A 347 -8.90 -5.93 -1.21
N LEU A 348 -9.47 -7.13 -1.35
CA LEU A 348 -9.60 -8.09 -0.23
C LEU A 348 -8.82 -9.36 -0.53
N VAL A 349 -8.24 -9.97 0.50
CA VAL A 349 -7.62 -11.28 0.39
C VAL A 349 -8.33 -12.26 1.31
N ALA A 350 -8.90 -13.30 0.75
CA ALA A 350 -9.62 -14.32 1.51
C ALA A 350 -8.69 -15.47 1.90
N PHE A 351 -8.99 -16.11 3.03
CA PHE A 351 -8.27 -17.27 3.55
C PHE A 351 -9.23 -18.34 4.08
N ALA A 352 -8.79 -19.60 4.06
CA ALA A 352 -9.54 -20.72 4.63
C ALA A 352 -8.70 -21.43 5.70
N PHE A 353 -9.26 -21.54 6.90
CA PHE A 353 -8.70 -22.36 7.98
C PHE A 353 -8.86 -23.85 7.67
N GLN A 354 -8.00 -24.67 8.26
CA GLN A 354 -8.02 -26.13 8.12
C GLN A 354 -9.36 -26.76 8.56
N ALA A 355 -10.10 -26.10 9.47
CA ALA A 355 -11.40 -26.56 9.94
C ALA A 355 -12.58 -26.15 9.01
N GLY A 356 -12.31 -25.72 7.77
CA GLY A 356 -13.33 -25.30 6.80
C GLY A 356 -13.94 -23.91 7.06
N GLN A 357 -13.50 -23.22 8.11
CA GLN A 357 -13.88 -21.83 8.36
C GLN A 357 -13.16 -20.90 7.40
N THR A 358 -13.85 -19.88 6.90
CA THR A 358 -13.27 -18.88 5.99
C THR A 358 -13.10 -17.54 6.69
N GLY A 359 -12.26 -16.69 6.12
CA GLY A 359 -12.12 -15.33 6.55
C GLY A 359 -11.51 -14.45 5.47
N VAL A 360 -11.37 -13.17 5.79
CA VAL A 360 -10.92 -12.15 4.86
C VAL A 360 -10.02 -11.15 5.57
N PHE A 361 -8.99 -10.71 4.86
CA PHE A 361 -8.13 -9.61 5.22
C PHE A 361 -8.52 -8.33 4.51
N ALA A 362 -8.41 -7.22 5.23
CA ALA A 362 -8.44 -5.86 4.70
C ALA A 362 -7.32 -5.04 5.34
N ARG A 363 -6.83 -4.01 4.64
CA ARG A 363 -5.80 -3.10 5.15
C ARG A 363 -6.38 -1.70 5.30
N ASP A 364 -6.11 -1.02 6.40
CA ASP A 364 -6.46 0.40 6.51
C ASP A 364 -5.40 1.31 5.89
N ALA A 365 -5.74 2.59 5.73
CA ALA A 365 -4.85 3.58 5.12
C ALA A 365 -3.63 3.95 5.98
N THR A 366 -3.49 3.38 7.18
CA THR A 366 -2.29 3.49 8.03
C THR A 366 -1.38 2.25 7.93
N GLY A 367 -1.82 1.25 7.16
CA GLY A 367 -1.07 0.01 6.91
C GLY A 367 -1.34 -1.13 7.87
N LEU A 368 -2.34 -1.02 8.75
CA LEU A 368 -2.70 -2.15 9.60
C LEU A 368 -3.54 -3.15 8.84
N VAL A 369 -3.26 -4.43 9.07
CA VAL A 369 -4.06 -5.52 8.50
C VAL A 369 -5.05 -6.02 9.54
N TRP A 370 -6.29 -6.14 9.09
CA TRP A 370 -7.45 -6.58 9.85
C TRP A 370 -7.94 -7.90 9.29
N ALA A 371 -8.34 -8.82 10.17
CA ALA A 371 -8.95 -10.09 9.81
C ALA A 371 -10.38 -10.15 10.33
N ASN A 372 -11.31 -10.60 9.49
CA ASN A 372 -12.65 -11.00 9.90
C ASN A 372 -12.85 -12.46 9.51
N SER A 373 -13.41 -13.27 10.40
CA SER A 373 -13.57 -14.71 10.21
C SER A 373 -15.03 -15.10 10.35
N TYR A 374 -15.45 -16.08 9.58
CA TYR A 374 -16.77 -16.67 9.64
C TYR A 374 -16.78 -17.91 10.56
N GLN A 375 -17.73 -17.96 11.49
CA GLN A 375 -17.92 -19.09 12.40
C GLN A 375 -19.33 -19.65 12.31
N GLY A 376 -19.54 -20.66 11.47
CA GLY A 376 -20.75 -21.49 11.41
C GLY A 376 -22.05 -20.77 11.77
N ALA A 377 -22.72 -21.22 12.83
CA ALA A 377 -24.00 -20.68 13.30
C ALA A 377 -23.94 -19.24 13.83
N VAL A 378 -22.76 -18.72 14.21
CA VAL A 378 -22.58 -17.38 14.76
C VAL A 378 -22.42 -16.33 13.65
N GLY A 379 -21.86 -16.71 12.51
CA GLY A 379 -21.62 -15.81 11.39
C GLY A 379 -20.27 -15.08 11.46
N TRP A 380 -20.19 -13.91 10.83
CA TRP A 380 -18.98 -13.08 10.81
C TRP A 380 -18.69 -12.48 12.19
N GLN A 381 -17.45 -12.64 12.66
CA GLN A 381 -17.06 -12.29 14.03
C GLN A 381 -16.67 -10.82 14.23
N GLY A 382 -16.59 -10.05 13.14
CA GLY A 382 -16.11 -8.67 13.15
C GLY A 382 -14.59 -8.58 12.97
N TRP A 383 -14.12 -7.37 12.65
CA TRP A 383 -12.72 -7.10 12.34
C TRP A 383 -11.84 -7.12 13.58
N LYS A 384 -10.71 -7.83 13.47
CA LYS A 384 -9.65 -7.91 14.49
C LYS A 384 -8.32 -7.52 13.86
N MET A 385 -7.65 -6.52 14.42
CA MET A 385 -6.33 -6.08 13.96
C MET A 385 -5.26 -7.14 14.30
N ILE A 386 -4.32 -7.35 13.37
CA ILE A 386 -3.17 -8.24 13.57
C ILE A 386 -1.94 -7.40 13.95
N PRO A 387 -1.41 -7.54 15.16
CA PRO A 387 -0.32 -6.69 15.65
C PRO A 387 1.04 -7.05 15.04
N GLY A 388 2.03 -6.19 15.25
CA GLY A 388 3.45 -6.50 15.01
C GLY A 388 4.07 -5.80 13.79
N ALA A 389 3.28 -5.47 12.77
CA ALA A 389 3.78 -4.76 11.59
C ALA A 389 2.69 -3.90 10.93
N ARG A 390 3.13 -2.87 10.21
CA ARG A 390 2.35 -2.14 9.21
C ARG A 390 2.86 -2.53 7.84
N LEU A 391 1.95 -2.79 6.92
CA LEU A 391 2.24 -3.37 5.62
C LEU A 391 1.97 -2.35 4.51
N THR A 392 2.75 -2.42 3.44
CA THR A 392 2.60 -1.57 2.25
C THR A 392 1.54 -2.11 1.29
N ALA A 393 1.20 -3.40 1.40
CA ALA A 393 0.17 -4.07 0.63
C ALA A 393 -0.50 -5.19 1.45
N LEU A 394 -1.64 -5.69 0.96
CA LEU A 394 -2.28 -6.89 1.51
C LEU A 394 -1.40 -8.15 1.37
N PRO A 395 -1.52 -9.11 2.30
CA PRO A 395 -0.72 -10.32 2.27
C PRO A 395 -1.11 -11.26 1.15
N ALA A 396 -0.13 -11.97 0.59
CA ALA A 396 -0.37 -13.23 -0.10
C ALA A 396 -0.71 -14.31 0.94
N VAL A 397 -1.62 -15.23 0.60
CA VAL A 397 -2.08 -16.30 1.49
C VAL A 397 -1.84 -17.66 0.85
N SER A 398 -1.32 -18.60 1.62
CA SER A 398 -1.15 -19.99 1.18
C SER A 398 -2.50 -20.65 0.90
N ARG A 399 -2.63 -21.27 -0.27
CA ARG A 399 -3.81 -22.08 -0.65
C ARG A 399 -3.59 -23.59 -0.49
N GLN A 400 -2.34 -24.01 -0.33
CA GLN A 400 -1.95 -25.40 -0.13
C GLN A 400 -1.16 -25.54 1.16
N GLY A 401 -1.37 -26.64 1.88
CA GLY A 401 -0.66 -26.96 3.12
C GLY A 401 -1.00 -26.03 4.29
N GLN A 402 0.00 -25.70 5.10
CA GLN A 402 -0.20 -24.89 6.31
C GLN A 402 -0.63 -23.45 5.96
N LEU A 403 -1.70 -22.97 6.60
CA LEU A 403 -2.17 -21.59 6.42
C LEU A 403 -1.14 -20.57 6.92
N LEU A 404 -0.72 -19.70 6.02
CA LEU A 404 0.27 -18.63 6.20
C LEU A 404 -0.18 -17.40 5.41
N ALA A 405 0.05 -16.22 5.97
CA ALA A 405 -0.06 -14.95 5.28
C ALA A 405 1.29 -14.23 5.29
N VAL A 406 1.71 -13.66 4.16
CA VAL A 406 3.00 -12.95 4.01
C VAL A 406 2.81 -11.66 3.24
N ALA A 407 3.35 -10.55 3.73
CA ALA A 407 3.35 -9.26 3.02
C ALA A 407 4.61 -8.46 3.31
N MET A 408 4.88 -7.45 2.49
CA MET A 408 5.95 -6.49 2.75
C MET A 408 5.52 -5.46 3.79
N GLY A 409 6.39 -5.23 4.77
CA GLY A 409 6.24 -4.19 5.78
C GLY A 409 6.70 -2.83 5.30
N ASN A 410 6.31 -1.78 6.03
CA ASN A 410 6.82 -0.42 5.87
C ASN A 410 8.35 -0.32 6.03
N ASP A 411 8.97 -1.33 6.63
CA ASP A 411 10.42 -1.49 6.77
C ASP A 411 11.09 -2.14 5.55
N SER A 412 10.34 -2.37 4.46
CA SER A 412 10.79 -3.06 3.24
C SER A 412 11.25 -4.51 3.46
N PHE A 413 10.94 -5.12 4.61
CA PHE A 413 11.13 -6.54 4.84
C PHE A 413 9.82 -7.30 4.62
N PHE A 414 9.91 -8.58 4.25
CA PHE A 414 8.73 -9.42 4.29
C PHE A 414 8.44 -9.89 5.71
N HIS A 415 7.16 -9.88 6.07
CA HIS A 415 6.64 -10.34 7.35
C HIS A 415 5.64 -11.46 7.13
N TYR A 416 5.61 -12.44 8.02
CA TYR A 416 4.64 -13.53 8.00
C TYR A 416 3.81 -13.59 9.28
N THR A 417 2.59 -14.08 9.14
CA THR A 417 1.71 -14.46 10.25
C THR A 417 0.97 -15.75 9.95
N ARG A 418 0.56 -16.46 11.00
CA ARG A 418 -0.15 -17.74 10.90
C ARG A 418 -1.24 -17.86 11.95
N PRO A 419 -2.23 -18.74 11.77
CA PRO A 419 -3.19 -19.06 12.81
C PRO A 419 -2.50 -19.62 14.06
N SER A 420 -3.10 -19.33 15.22
CA SER A 420 -2.66 -19.78 16.54
C SER A 420 -3.86 -20.14 17.41
N GLY A 421 -3.69 -21.17 18.25
CA GLY A 421 -4.69 -21.61 19.22
C GLY A 421 -5.95 -22.22 18.60
N VAL A 422 -6.92 -22.53 19.47
CA VAL A 422 -8.19 -23.21 19.12
C VAL A 422 -9.22 -22.22 18.52
N GLY A 423 -8.98 -20.91 18.64
CA GLY A 423 -9.88 -19.85 18.19
C GLY A 423 -9.57 -19.27 16.80
N ASN A 424 -8.61 -19.84 16.07
CA ASN A 424 -8.21 -19.38 14.74
C ASN A 424 -7.82 -17.88 14.71
N THR A 425 -7.14 -17.43 15.77
CA THR A 425 -6.58 -16.08 15.87
C THR A 425 -5.21 -16.03 15.23
N TRP A 426 -4.87 -14.92 14.57
CA TRP A 426 -3.57 -14.74 13.93
C TRP A 426 -2.50 -14.36 14.95
N THR A 427 -1.28 -14.89 14.78
CA THR A 427 -0.12 -14.41 15.54
C THR A 427 0.21 -12.97 15.18
N ALA A 428 1.01 -12.28 16.01
CA ALA A 428 1.67 -11.06 15.56
C ALA A 428 2.52 -11.34 14.31
N TRP A 429 2.65 -10.34 13.43
CA TRP A 429 3.57 -10.35 12.29
C TRP A 429 5.01 -10.56 12.76
N ARG A 430 5.77 -11.34 11.99
CA ARG A 430 7.17 -11.68 12.27
C ARG A 430 8.01 -11.56 11.02
N ASN A 431 9.23 -11.05 11.16
CA ASN A 431 10.14 -10.88 10.04
C ASN A 431 10.53 -12.23 9.41
N LEU A 432 10.60 -12.23 8.09
CA LEU A 432 11.34 -13.21 7.31
C LEU A 432 12.82 -12.80 7.22
N PRO A 433 13.70 -13.72 6.77
CA PRO A 433 15.07 -13.35 6.41
C PRO A 433 15.08 -12.16 5.44
N PRO A 434 16.05 -11.24 5.57
CA PRO A 434 16.07 -10.03 4.76
C PRO A 434 16.33 -10.33 3.28
N LEU A 435 15.63 -9.63 2.39
CA LEU A 435 15.88 -9.62 0.95
C LEU A 435 15.95 -8.16 0.47
N PRO A 436 17.13 -7.50 0.57
CA PRO A 436 17.29 -6.12 0.13
C PRO A 436 16.91 -5.93 -1.34
N GLY A 437 16.19 -4.86 -1.65
CA GLY A 437 15.73 -4.58 -3.01
C GLY A 437 14.55 -5.43 -3.48
N ALA A 438 13.93 -6.23 -2.59
CA ALA A 438 12.69 -6.93 -2.90
C ALA A 438 11.60 -5.96 -3.36
N LEU A 439 10.82 -6.39 -4.34
CA LEU A 439 9.53 -5.82 -4.70
C LEU A 439 8.44 -6.39 -3.77
N PRO A 440 7.31 -5.69 -3.55
CA PRO A 440 6.30 -6.10 -2.55
C PRO A 440 5.53 -7.38 -2.92
N GLN A 441 5.66 -7.86 -4.15
CA GLN A 441 4.95 -9.03 -4.64
C GLN A 441 5.61 -10.33 -4.18
N ILE A 442 4.81 -11.23 -3.62
CA ILE A 442 5.24 -12.55 -3.17
C ILE A 442 4.23 -13.62 -3.57
N SER A 443 4.69 -14.84 -3.81
CA SER A 443 3.83 -16.01 -4.02
C SER A 443 4.16 -17.11 -3.02
N ILE A 444 3.16 -17.92 -2.65
CA ILE A 444 3.25 -18.92 -1.58
C ILE A 444 2.73 -20.26 -2.10
N THR A 445 3.49 -21.32 -1.87
CA THR A 445 3.07 -22.71 -2.10
C THR A 445 3.71 -23.63 -1.06
N THR A 446 3.67 -24.94 -1.28
CA THR A 446 4.38 -25.92 -0.45
C THR A 446 5.29 -26.80 -1.30
N ASP A 447 6.39 -27.26 -0.72
CA ASP A 447 7.30 -28.19 -1.37
C ASP A 447 6.81 -29.64 -1.32
N GLY A 448 7.56 -30.61 -1.84
CA GLY A 448 7.18 -32.03 -1.81
C GLY A 448 6.96 -32.62 -0.40
N ALA A 449 7.52 -31.99 0.64
CA ALA A 449 7.34 -32.39 2.04
C ALA A 449 6.19 -31.65 2.75
N GLY A 450 5.51 -30.73 2.05
CA GLY A 450 4.44 -29.90 2.62
C GLY A 450 4.93 -28.67 3.38
N ALA A 451 6.23 -28.36 3.30
CA ALA A 451 6.80 -27.16 3.91
C ALA A 451 6.44 -25.90 3.11
N PRO A 452 5.99 -24.81 3.76
CA PRO A 452 5.76 -23.53 3.11
C PRO A 452 6.99 -23.06 2.33
N THR A 453 6.78 -22.64 1.08
CA THR A 453 7.79 -22.09 0.19
C THR A 453 7.30 -20.77 -0.40
N LEU A 454 8.15 -19.75 -0.38
CA LEU A 454 7.87 -18.40 -0.86
C LEU A 454 8.72 -18.06 -2.06
N PHE A 455 8.15 -17.32 -3.01
CA PHE A 455 8.86 -16.76 -4.15
C PHE A 455 8.71 -15.24 -4.18
N ALA A 456 9.80 -14.53 -4.45
CA ALA A 456 9.85 -13.07 -4.53
C ALA A 456 10.70 -12.62 -5.73
N VAL A 457 10.60 -11.33 -6.07
CA VAL A 457 11.42 -10.68 -7.11
C VAL A 457 12.11 -9.47 -6.50
N ASP A 458 13.35 -9.20 -6.90
CA ASP A 458 14.02 -7.93 -6.58
C ASP A 458 13.84 -6.88 -7.70
N SER A 459 14.22 -5.63 -7.43
CA SER A 459 14.16 -4.53 -8.40
C SER A 459 15.04 -4.76 -9.64
N GLY A 460 16.09 -5.58 -9.51
CA GLY A 460 16.91 -6.08 -10.61
C GLY A 460 16.15 -7.03 -11.55
N GLY A 461 15.11 -7.69 -11.04
CA GLY A 461 14.30 -8.68 -11.74
C GLY A 461 14.76 -10.12 -11.49
N ALA A 462 15.61 -10.37 -10.49
CA ALA A 462 15.98 -11.73 -10.13
C ALA A 462 14.87 -12.41 -9.32
N LEU A 463 14.67 -13.70 -9.59
CA LEU A 463 13.75 -14.55 -8.84
C LEU A 463 14.45 -15.14 -7.62
N TRP A 464 13.76 -15.14 -6.48
CA TRP A 464 14.25 -15.65 -5.21
C TRP A 464 13.25 -16.60 -4.59
N THR A 465 13.73 -17.60 -3.86
CA THR A 465 12.91 -18.55 -3.10
C THR A 465 13.41 -18.70 -1.67
N THR A 466 12.50 -18.91 -0.72
CA THR A 466 12.83 -19.37 0.64
C THR A 466 11.82 -20.42 1.10
N SER A 467 12.26 -21.33 1.97
CA SER A 467 11.41 -22.40 2.51
C SER A 467 11.48 -22.46 4.03
N TYR A 468 10.38 -22.89 4.63
CA TYR A 468 10.24 -23.03 6.07
C TYR A 468 10.56 -24.46 6.51
N VAL A 469 11.66 -24.65 7.25
CA VAL A 469 12.14 -25.98 7.65
C VAL A 469 12.05 -26.18 9.14
N ASN A 470 11.76 -27.42 9.57
CA ASN A 470 11.94 -27.84 10.96
C ASN A 470 13.42 -28.21 11.15
N VAL A 471 14.18 -27.36 11.84
CA VAL A 471 15.58 -27.68 12.17
C VAL A 471 15.59 -28.52 13.44
N ARG A 472 15.97 -29.80 13.31
CA ARG A 472 16.40 -30.60 14.47
C ARG A 472 17.73 -30.03 14.95
N ASN A 473 17.78 -29.45 16.14
CA ASN A 473 19.07 -29.15 16.75
C ASN A 473 19.85 -30.46 16.95
N SER A 474 21.05 -30.57 16.36
CA SER A 474 21.98 -31.64 16.72
C SER A 474 22.28 -31.50 18.21
N SER A 475 22.12 -32.57 18.99
CA SER A 475 22.63 -32.61 20.37
C SER A 475 24.11 -32.22 20.33
N GLN A 476 24.48 -31.06 20.89
CA GLN A 476 25.87 -30.87 21.27
C GLN A 476 26.15 -31.96 22.31
N THR A 477 27.00 -32.91 21.95
CA THR A 477 27.57 -33.83 22.93
C THR A 477 28.25 -32.96 23.97
N ALA A 478 27.70 -32.92 25.18
CA ALA A 478 28.38 -32.33 26.31
C ALA A 478 29.75 -33.02 26.42
N THR A 479 30.82 -32.29 26.14
CA THR A 479 32.18 -32.77 26.46
C THR A 479 32.25 -32.89 27.97
N PRO A 480 32.49 -34.09 28.54
CA PRO A 480 32.65 -34.22 29.98
C PRO A 480 33.88 -33.42 30.42
N ILE A 481 33.70 -32.52 31.37
CA ILE A 481 34.79 -31.93 32.14
C ILE A 481 35.26 -33.03 33.12
N PRO A 482 36.54 -33.45 33.11
CA PRO A 482 37.05 -34.36 34.12
C PRO A 482 37.21 -33.61 35.46
N ASP A 483 36.71 -34.23 36.53
CA ASP A 483 36.96 -33.96 37.97
C ASP A 483 36.32 -32.69 38.57
N GLU A 484 35.77 -32.65 39.79
CA GLU A 484 35.62 -33.61 40.88
C GLU A 484 34.18 -33.54 41.46
N ALA A 485 33.72 -34.67 42.01
CA ALA A 485 32.71 -34.79 43.07
C ALA A 485 31.59 -33.71 43.17
N SER A 486 30.54 -33.84 42.38
CA SER A 486 29.18 -33.54 42.86
C SER A 486 28.11 -34.17 41.97
N SER A 487 27.13 -34.80 42.61
CA SER A 487 25.92 -35.34 42.03
C SER A 487 25.10 -34.22 41.36
N LEU A 488 25.08 -34.17 40.03
CA LEU A 488 24.12 -33.39 39.25
C LEU A 488 23.48 -34.28 38.19
N GLN A 489 22.15 -34.25 38.16
CA GLN A 489 21.27 -34.98 37.26
C GLN A 489 21.68 -34.77 35.79
N LEU A 490 21.71 -35.86 35.03
CA LEU A 490 21.66 -35.86 33.58
C LEU A 490 20.46 -35.02 33.12
N VAL A 491 20.70 -33.77 32.70
CA VAL A 491 19.72 -33.02 31.93
C VAL A 491 19.71 -33.64 30.54
N HIS A 492 18.69 -34.43 30.23
CA HIS A 492 18.38 -34.77 28.84
C HIS A 492 18.12 -33.45 28.11
N ALA A 493 19.06 -33.02 27.27
CA ALA A 493 18.80 -31.96 26.30
C ALA A 493 17.76 -32.53 25.32
N ALA A 494 16.49 -32.21 25.53
CA ALA A 494 15.45 -32.49 24.55
C ALA A 494 15.86 -31.81 23.24
N MET A 495 15.89 -32.57 22.14
CA MET A 495 15.97 -32.00 20.80
C MET A 495 14.76 -31.08 20.62
N LEU A 496 14.97 -29.77 20.70
CA LEU A 496 13.95 -28.80 20.34
C LEU A 496 14.03 -28.62 18.83
N ASP A 497 13.03 -29.11 18.12
CA ASP A 497 12.80 -28.78 16.72
C ASP A 497 12.52 -27.27 16.64
N LYS A 498 13.49 -26.51 16.13
CA LYS A 498 13.32 -25.09 15.88
C LYS A 498 12.94 -24.90 14.42
N ALA A 499 11.67 -24.63 14.19
CA ALA A 499 11.21 -24.28 12.86
C ALA A 499 11.69 -22.87 12.47
N THR A 500 12.28 -22.72 11.28
CA THR A 500 12.84 -21.44 10.81
C THR A 500 12.79 -21.33 9.29
N TRP A 501 12.84 -20.09 8.80
CA TRP A 501 12.98 -19.80 7.38
C TRP A 501 14.44 -19.86 6.97
N LEU A 502 14.73 -20.52 5.85
CA LEU A 502 16.07 -20.52 5.27
C LEU A 502 16.40 -19.15 4.65
N PRO A 503 17.70 -18.79 4.52
CA PRO A 503 18.11 -17.63 3.74
C PRO A 503 17.58 -17.71 2.30
N TRP A 504 17.27 -16.56 1.71
CA TRP A 504 16.80 -16.49 0.32
C TRP A 504 17.82 -17.09 -0.65
N HIS A 505 17.34 -17.94 -1.55
CA HIS A 505 18.11 -18.57 -2.59
C HIS A 505 17.68 -18.05 -3.96
N ARG A 506 18.65 -17.62 -4.78
CA ARG A 506 18.38 -17.09 -6.11
C ARG A 506 18.07 -18.23 -7.08
N LEU A 507 16.97 -18.12 -7.81
CA LEU A 507 16.63 -19.04 -8.88
C LEU A 507 17.25 -18.59 -10.20
N LEU A 508 17.73 -19.56 -10.98
CA LEU A 508 18.14 -19.34 -12.36
C LEU A 508 16.87 -19.38 -13.24
N GLY A 509 16.37 -18.21 -13.65
CA GLY A 509 15.03 -18.13 -14.26
C GLY A 509 14.69 -16.85 -15.00
N GLY A 510 15.62 -16.26 -15.76
CA GLY A 510 15.38 -15.05 -16.55
C GLY A 510 15.10 -13.79 -15.72
N ALA A 511 14.82 -12.66 -16.39
CA ALA A 511 14.49 -11.40 -15.73
C ALA A 511 12.96 -11.28 -15.55
N SER A 512 12.50 -11.23 -14.31
CA SER A 512 11.09 -11.08 -13.94
C SER A 512 10.71 -9.62 -13.68
N GLY A 513 9.52 -9.23 -14.11
CA GLY A 513 8.85 -7.98 -13.78
C GLY A 513 7.74 -8.17 -12.73
N GLY A 514 7.78 -9.29 -11.98
CA GLY A 514 6.77 -9.62 -10.97
C GLY A 514 5.60 -10.44 -11.50
N GLY A 515 4.41 -10.22 -10.94
CA GLY A 515 3.18 -10.96 -11.27
C GLY A 515 3.28 -12.44 -10.91
N LEU A 516 3.82 -12.77 -9.74
CA LEU A 516 4.15 -14.14 -9.37
C LEU A 516 2.91 -14.98 -9.04
N ALA A 517 2.89 -16.23 -9.49
CA ALA A 517 1.97 -17.25 -9.02
C ALA A 517 2.67 -18.62 -8.97
N ALA A 518 2.54 -19.33 -7.86
CA ALA A 518 3.16 -20.64 -7.66
C ALA A 518 2.16 -21.64 -7.11
N SER A 519 2.26 -22.89 -7.56
CA SER A 519 1.46 -24.00 -7.05
C SER A 519 2.25 -25.31 -7.15
N ARG A 520 2.03 -26.21 -6.20
CA ARG A 520 2.50 -27.58 -6.28
C ARG A 520 1.47 -28.41 -7.03
N ASN A 521 1.87 -29.02 -8.14
CA ASN A 521 0.99 -29.83 -8.98
C ASN A 521 0.74 -31.23 -8.38
N GLY A 522 -0.12 -32.02 -9.03
CA GLY A 522 -0.48 -33.37 -8.61
C GLY A 522 0.70 -34.34 -8.55
N ASP A 523 1.76 -34.08 -9.32
CA ASP A 523 3.02 -34.85 -9.30
C ASP A 523 3.96 -34.38 -8.17
N GLY A 524 3.54 -33.46 -7.31
CA GLY A 524 4.35 -32.96 -6.19
C GLY A 524 5.48 -32.01 -6.61
N LEU A 525 5.51 -31.56 -7.86
CA LEU A 525 6.48 -30.57 -8.37
C LEU A 525 5.92 -29.17 -8.23
N ILE A 526 6.77 -28.20 -7.90
CA ILE A 526 6.38 -26.79 -7.91
C ILE A 526 6.45 -26.23 -9.34
N GLU A 527 5.40 -25.54 -9.75
CA GLU A 527 5.38 -24.68 -10.94
C GLU A 527 5.33 -23.21 -10.52
N LEU A 528 6.24 -22.40 -11.07
CA LEU A 528 6.29 -20.96 -10.87
C LEU A 528 6.01 -20.23 -12.17
N TYR A 529 5.07 -19.30 -12.10
CA TYR A 529 4.64 -18.43 -13.17
C TYR A 529 5.02 -16.99 -12.85
N PHE A 530 5.54 -16.26 -13.85
CA PHE A 530 5.98 -14.88 -13.66
C PHE A 530 5.96 -14.10 -14.97
N ARG A 531 5.98 -12.77 -14.87
CA ARG A 531 5.99 -11.87 -16.01
C ARG A 531 7.42 -11.60 -16.43
N HIS A 532 7.75 -11.82 -17.69
CA HIS A 532 9.05 -11.41 -18.20
C HIS A 532 9.19 -9.88 -18.16
N LYS A 533 10.32 -9.39 -17.63
CA LYS A 533 10.53 -7.96 -17.28
C LYS A 533 10.34 -7.00 -18.46
N SER A 534 10.85 -7.35 -19.64
CA SER A 534 10.81 -6.45 -20.80
C SER A 534 9.65 -6.71 -21.76
N SER A 535 9.26 -7.97 -21.96
CA SER A 535 8.22 -8.32 -22.94
C SER A 535 6.81 -8.38 -22.35
N GLY A 536 6.68 -8.46 -21.02
CA GLY A 536 5.41 -8.63 -20.34
C GLY A 536 4.77 -10.02 -20.54
N GLN A 537 5.48 -10.96 -21.17
CA GLN A 537 4.97 -12.31 -21.45
C GLN A 537 5.00 -13.20 -20.22
N LEU A 538 3.99 -14.06 -20.08
CA LEU A 538 3.88 -15.08 -19.06
C LEU A 538 4.90 -16.18 -19.29
N GLN A 539 5.79 -16.36 -18.30
CA GLN A 539 6.81 -17.39 -18.27
C GLN A 539 6.44 -18.45 -17.24
N ARG A 540 6.85 -19.69 -17.50
CA ARG A 540 6.76 -20.81 -16.55
C ARG A 540 8.12 -21.48 -16.36
N ILE A 541 8.45 -21.78 -15.12
CA ILE A 541 9.50 -22.73 -14.75
C ILE A 541 8.93 -23.82 -13.84
N VAL A 542 9.49 -25.03 -13.93
CA VAL A 542 9.02 -26.20 -13.18
C VAL A 542 10.19 -26.84 -12.45
N GLN A 543 9.97 -27.25 -11.21
CA GLN A 543 10.94 -28.02 -10.44
C GLN A 543 11.23 -29.36 -11.14
N LEU A 544 12.50 -29.75 -11.28
CA LEU A 544 12.88 -30.97 -12.02
C LEU A 544 12.73 -32.27 -11.22
N SER A 545 12.65 -32.16 -9.89
CA SER A 545 12.50 -33.30 -8.98
C SER A 545 11.71 -32.88 -7.75
N GLN A 546 10.88 -33.79 -7.23
CA GLN A 546 10.16 -33.56 -5.98
C GLN A 546 11.15 -33.29 -4.84
N GLY A 547 10.76 -32.40 -3.94
CA GLY A 547 11.54 -32.06 -2.74
C GLY A 547 11.66 -30.56 -2.55
N HIS A 548 12.79 -30.14 -1.98
CA HIS A 548 13.04 -28.75 -1.60
C HIS A 548 13.13 -27.82 -2.82
N ALA A 549 12.60 -26.60 -2.70
CA ALA A 549 12.56 -25.61 -3.77
C ALA A 549 13.95 -25.10 -4.23
N TYR A 550 15.01 -25.44 -3.50
CA TYR A 550 16.41 -25.11 -3.86
C TYR A 550 17.03 -26.15 -4.80
N GLY A 551 16.26 -27.18 -5.18
CA GLY A 551 16.66 -28.13 -6.21
C GLY A 551 16.74 -27.50 -7.60
N ALA A 552 16.97 -28.33 -8.62
CA ALA A 552 17.08 -27.87 -10.00
C ALA A 552 15.70 -27.51 -10.61
N TRP A 553 15.69 -26.51 -11.49
CA TRP A 553 14.51 -26.01 -12.19
C TRP A 553 14.70 -26.07 -13.70
N SER A 554 13.60 -26.18 -14.44
CA SER A 554 13.60 -26.09 -15.90
C SER A 554 14.01 -24.70 -16.38
N GLN A 555 14.40 -24.59 -17.65
CA GLN A 555 14.51 -23.30 -18.30
C GLN A 555 13.12 -22.62 -18.41
N PRO A 556 13.06 -21.28 -18.44
CA PRO A 556 11.81 -20.55 -18.68
C PRO A 556 11.17 -20.93 -20.01
N VAL A 557 9.85 -21.16 -19.97
CA VAL A 557 9.02 -21.41 -21.15
C VAL A 557 8.03 -20.26 -21.29
N ASP A 558 8.03 -19.61 -22.46
CA ASP A 558 7.05 -18.59 -22.83
C ASP A 558 5.71 -19.24 -23.19
N LEU A 559 4.63 -18.77 -22.57
CA LEU A 559 3.27 -19.28 -22.79
C LEU A 559 2.47 -18.42 -23.78
N GLY A 560 3.07 -17.42 -24.41
CA GLY A 560 2.49 -16.65 -25.51
C GLY A 560 1.41 -15.64 -25.10
N VAL A 561 1.23 -15.39 -23.80
CA VAL A 561 0.24 -14.46 -23.25
C VAL A 561 0.94 -13.34 -22.51
N ARG A 562 0.65 -12.08 -22.86
CA ARG A 562 1.03 -10.93 -22.04
C ARG A 562 0.01 -10.73 -20.94
N TYR A 563 0.43 -10.20 -19.78
CA TYR A 563 -0.50 -9.91 -18.71
C TYR A 563 -0.06 -8.75 -17.80
N ALA A 564 -1.02 -8.20 -17.07
CA ALA A 564 -0.79 -7.21 -16.03
C ALA A 564 -1.36 -7.69 -14.68
N GLY A 565 -0.86 -7.13 -13.58
CA GLY A 565 -1.31 -7.47 -12.23
C GLY A 565 -0.83 -8.83 -11.74
N MET A 566 -1.60 -9.41 -10.81
CA MET A 566 -1.36 -10.72 -10.20
C MET A 566 -2.19 -11.80 -10.90
N PRO A 567 -1.59 -12.95 -11.30
CA PRO A 567 -2.34 -14.09 -11.79
C PRO A 567 -3.17 -14.73 -10.66
N ALA A 568 -4.30 -15.31 -11.01
CA ALA A 568 -4.99 -16.26 -10.14
C ALA A 568 -4.54 -17.67 -10.48
N ILE A 569 -4.36 -18.51 -9.44
CA ILE A 569 -3.83 -19.86 -9.59
C ILE A 569 -4.61 -20.85 -8.74
N ALA A 570 -4.86 -22.03 -9.28
CA ALA A 570 -5.53 -23.15 -8.62
C ALA A 570 -5.00 -24.49 -9.20
N LEU A 571 -5.50 -25.60 -8.66
CA LEU A 571 -5.37 -26.92 -9.28
C LEU A 571 -6.71 -27.34 -9.87
N ASP A 572 -6.71 -27.91 -11.07
CA ASP A 572 -7.90 -28.52 -11.65
C ASP A 572 -8.30 -29.83 -10.95
N GLU A 573 -9.37 -30.46 -11.43
CA GLU A 573 -9.87 -31.75 -10.93
C GLU A 573 -8.86 -32.92 -11.07
N ASN A 574 -7.83 -32.77 -11.91
CA ASN A 574 -6.78 -33.76 -12.15
C ASN A 574 -5.47 -33.43 -11.42
N GLY A 575 -5.41 -32.31 -10.68
CA GLY A 575 -4.20 -31.83 -10.02
C GLY A 575 -3.23 -31.07 -10.94
N ALA A 576 -3.62 -30.73 -12.17
CA ALA A 576 -2.85 -29.86 -13.05
C ALA A 576 -2.99 -28.40 -12.61
N VAL A 577 -1.94 -27.61 -12.79
CA VAL A 577 -1.96 -26.18 -12.43
C VAL A 577 -2.77 -25.40 -13.47
N VAL A 578 -3.69 -24.58 -12.97
CA VAL A 578 -4.51 -23.67 -13.77
C VAL A 578 -4.16 -22.24 -13.39
N VAL A 579 -3.87 -21.41 -14.39
CA VAL A 579 -3.52 -19.99 -14.21
C VAL A 579 -4.47 -19.12 -15.02
N ALA A 580 -5.09 -18.14 -14.37
CA ALA A 580 -5.91 -17.13 -15.02
C ALA A 580 -5.23 -15.76 -14.95
N VAL A 581 -5.20 -15.03 -16.06
CA VAL A 581 -4.57 -13.70 -16.18
C VAL A 581 -5.41 -12.75 -17.01
N THR A 582 -5.27 -11.45 -16.75
CA THR A 582 -5.83 -10.40 -17.62
C THR A 582 -4.70 -9.76 -18.42
N GLU A 583 -4.90 -9.62 -19.74
CA GLU A 583 -3.87 -9.17 -20.68
C GLU A 583 -3.29 -7.79 -20.32
N ARG A 584 -4.18 -6.88 -19.91
CA ARG A 584 -3.90 -5.52 -19.43
C ARG A 584 -5.15 -5.02 -18.69
N SER A 585 -5.10 -3.84 -18.10
CA SER A 585 -6.33 -3.20 -17.57
C SER A 585 -7.40 -3.13 -18.67
N SER A 586 -8.62 -3.57 -18.36
CA SER A 586 -9.74 -3.65 -19.32
C SER A 586 -9.48 -4.56 -20.55
N GLY A 587 -8.52 -5.47 -20.46
CA GLY A 587 -8.12 -6.40 -21.53
C GLY A 587 -8.80 -7.77 -21.45
N ALA A 588 -8.37 -8.69 -22.33
CA ALA A 588 -8.89 -10.05 -22.40
C ALA A 588 -8.52 -10.88 -21.17
N LEU A 589 -9.42 -11.76 -20.79
CA LEU A 589 -9.22 -12.76 -19.74
C LEU A 589 -8.78 -14.08 -20.37
N TRP A 590 -7.62 -14.57 -19.94
CA TRP A 590 -7.00 -15.80 -20.43
C TRP A 590 -6.93 -16.84 -19.32
N LEU A 591 -7.09 -18.11 -19.69
CA LEU A 591 -6.85 -19.27 -18.85
C LEU A 591 -5.79 -20.15 -19.49
N ILE A 592 -4.83 -20.56 -18.69
CA ILE A 592 -3.75 -21.45 -19.07
C ILE A 592 -3.84 -22.71 -18.22
N GLU A 593 -3.92 -23.87 -18.88
CA GLU A 593 -4.06 -25.17 -18.23
C GLU A 593 -3.42 -26.24 -19.12
N ALA A 594 -2.60 -27.11 -18.53
CA ALA A 594 -1.92 -28.19 -19.26
C ALA A 594 -1.19 -27.73 -20.54
N GLY A 595 -0.65 -26.51 -20.54
CA GLY A 595 0.02 -25.88 -21.69
C GLY A 595 -0.91 -25.34 -22.78
N GLN A 596 -2.22 -25.49 -22.63
CA GLN A 596 -3.22 -24.89 -23.51
C GLN A 596 -3.59 -23.49 -23.03
N VAL A 597 -3.74 -22.57 -23.96
CA VAL A 597 -4.15 -21.18 -23.71
C VAL A 597 -5.55 -20.98 -24.30
N SER A 598 -6.49 -20.55 -23.47
CA SER A 598 -7.87 -20.29 -23.87
C SER A 598 -8.33 -18.90 -23.44
N GLN A 599 -8.98 -18.18 -24.35
CA GLN A 599 -9.60 -16.90 -24.03
C GLN A 599 -10.98 -17.14 -23.44
N LEU A 600 -11.23 -16.64 -22.22
CA LEU A 600 -12.51 -16.84 -21.53
C LEU A 600 -13.44 -15.64 -21.64
N ALA A 601 -12.90 -14.44 -21.84
CA ALA A 601 -13.68 -13.23 -22.12
C ALA A 601 -12.83 -12.24 -22.93
N GLU A 602 -13.49 -11.46 -23.78
CA GLU A 602 -12.84 -10.42 -24.58
C GLU A 602 -12.32 -9.27 -23.74
N LYS A 603 -13.09 -8.86 -22.72
CA LYS A 603 -12.75 -7.76 -21.81
C LYS A 603 -13.29 -8.00 -20.41
N VAL A 604 -12.44 -7.78 -19.42
CA VAL A 604 -12.79 -7.67 -18.00
C VAL A 604 -12.06 -6.46 -17.40
N ALA A 605 -12.67 -5.80 -16.41
CA ALA A 605 -12.09 -4.59 -15.84
C ALA A 605 -10.92 -4.89 -14.89
N SER A 606 -10.94 -6.05 -14.22
CA SER A 606 -9.95 -6.42 -13.19
C SER A 606 -9.14 -7.67 -13.50
N ALA A 607 -8.11 -7.92 -12.68
CA ALA A 607 -7.47 -9.22 -12.58
C ALA A 607 -8.47 -10.27 -12.04
N PRO A 608 -8.35 -11.55 -12.45
CA PRO A 608 -9.31 -12.58 -12.07
C PRO A 608 -9.09 -13.08 -10.64
N ALA A 609 -10.13 -13.69 -10.09
CA ALA A 609 -10.06 -14.65 -9.01
C ALA A 609 -10.35 -16.05 -9.55
N LEU A 610 -9.69 -17.05 -8.99
CA LEU A 610 -9.85 -18.44 -9.37
C LEU A 610 -9.93 -19.29 -8.10
N ASP A 611 -10.81 -20.27 -8.05
CA ASP A 611 -10.80 -21.30 -7.02
C ASP A 611 -11.50 -22.58 -7.49
N VAL A 612 -11.22 -23.71 -6.86
CA VAL A 612 -11.92 -24.98 -7.11
C VAL A 612 -12.70 -25.39 -5.87
N VAL A 613 -14.00 -25.59 -6.04
CA VAL A 613 -14.91 -26.00 -4.97
C VAL A 613 -15.69 -27.21 -5.43
N ASP A 614 -15.60 -28.31 -4.69
CA ASP A 614 -16.28 -29.58 -4.97
C ASP A 614 -16.08 -30.08 -6.43
N GLY A 615 -14.84 -29.95 -6.94
CA GLY A 615 -14.48 -30.37 -8.31
C GLY A 615 -14.96 -29.42 -9.42
N VAL A 616 -15.46 -28.23 -9.07
CA VAL A 616 -15.88 -27.20 -10.03
C VAL A 616 -14.89 -26.04 -9.99
N LEU A 617 -14.33 -25.69 -11.14
CA LEU A 617 -13.46 -24.53 -11.30
C LEU A 617 -14.31 -23.26 -11.44
N TYR A 618 -14.19 -22.35 -10.48
CA TYR A 618 -14.84 -21.05 -10.49
C TYR A 618 -13.85 -19.96 -10.83
N LEU A 619 -14.26 -19.07 -11.72
CA LEU A 619 -13.52 -17.87 -12.07
C LEU A 619 -14.43 -16.66 -11.94
N ALA A 620 -13.93 -15.60 -11.29
CA ALA A 620 -14.62 -14.32 -11.20
C ALA A 620 -13.73 -13.15 -11.63
N ALA A 621 -14.32 -12.14 -12.27
CA ALA A 621 -13.64 -10.88 -12.56
C ALA A 621 -14.66 -9.73 -12.57
N ARG A 622 -14.22 -8.51 -12.24
CA ARG A 622 -15.04 -7.30 -12.38
C ARG A 622 -15.38 -7.13 -13.86
N SER A 623 -16.67 -7.02 -14.17
CA SER A 623 -17.15 -6.85 -15.55
C SER A 623 -16.79 -5.46 -16.08
N MET A 624 -16.96 -5.25 -17.38
CA MET A 624 -16.82 -3.92 -18.00
C MET A 624 -18.06 -3.03 -17.82
N GLN A 625 -19.09 -3.48 -17.10
CA GLN A 625 -20.29 -2.67 -16.91
C GLN A 625 -19.98 -1.43 -16.06
N PRO A 626 -20.71 -0.31 -16.29
CA PRO A 626 -20.54 0.91 -15.49
C PRO A 626 -20.79 0.66 -14.00
N HIS A 627 -21.83 -0.12 -13.68
CA HIS A 627 -22.11 -0.58 -12.33
C HIS A 627 -21.13 -1.68 -11.90
N GLN A 628 -20.91 -1.78 -10.59
CA GLN A 628 -20.01 -2.76 -9.99
C GLN A 628 -20.54 -4.19 -10.10
N THR A 629 -20.43 -4.84 -11.26
CA THR A 629 -20.89 -6.23 -11.43
C THR A 629 -19.74 -7.17 -11.73
N TYR A 630 -19.89 -8.44 -11.37
CA TYR A 630 -18.84 -9.45 -11.57
C TYR A 630 -19.30 -10.54 -12.54
N LEU A 631 -18.45 -10.82 -13.53
CA LEU A 631 -18.58 -12.01 -14.35
C LEU A 631 -18.16 -13.21 -13.52
N LEU A 632 -19.03 -14.21 -13.40
CA LEU A 632 -18.75 -15.48 -12.73
C LEU A 632 -18.89 -16.62 -13.75
N LYS A 633 -17.80 -17.33 -14.02
CA LYS A 633 -17.78 -18.54 -14.86
C LYS A 633 -17.53 -19.76 -13.99
N ALA A 634 -18.16 -20.87 -14.33
CA ALA A 634 -17.91 -22.16 -13.69
C ALA A 634 -17.65 -23.24 -14.75
N ARG A 635 -16.69 -24.12 -14.48
CA ARG A 635 -16.41 -25.29 -15.31
C ARG A 635 -16.55 -26.54 -14.47
N SER A 636 -17.40 -27.46 -14.92
CA SER A 636 -17.65 -28.74 -14.27
C SER A 636 -17.56 -29.85 -15.31
N LEU A 637 -16.86 -30.95 -14.99
CA LEU A 637 -16.66 -32.08 -15.90
C LEU A 637 -16.12 -31.65 -17.27
N GLY A 638 -15.13 -30.74 -17.28
CA GLY A 638 -14.53 -30.17 -18.49
C GLY A 638 -15.40 -29.18 -19.29
N ALA A 639 -16.67 -28.97 -18.93
CA ALA A 639 -17.58 -28.09 -19.67
C ALA A 639 -17.84 -26.77 -18.92
N TRP A 640 -17.73 -25.65 -19.63
CA TRP A 640 -18.15 -24.34 -19.10
C TRP A 640 -19.67 -24.23 -19.09
N VAL A 641 -20.24 -23.84 -17.96
CA VAL A 641 -21.66 -23.47 -17.88
C VAL A 641 -21.86 -22.03 -18.35
N PRO A 642 -23.08 -21.61 -18.70
CA PRO A 642 -23.38 -20.22 -19.01
C PRO A 642 -22.91 -19.29 -17.88
N ALA A 643 -22.21 -18.22 -18.25
CA ALA A 643 -21.68 -17.28 -17.27
C ALA A 643 -22.82 -16.57 -16.52
N ALA A 644 -22.65 -16.40 -15.22
CA ALA A 644 -23.54 -15.61 -14.38
C ALA A 644 -22.98 -14.19 -14.20
N MET A 645 -23.87 -13.24 -13.97
CA MET A 645 -23.53 -11.89 -13.54
C MET A 645 -23.93 -11.73 -12.07
N VAL A 646 -22.97 -11.35 -11.23
CA VAL A 646 -23.22 -10.98 -9.84
C VAL A 646 -23.41 -9.46 -9.78
N ASP A 647 -24.52 -9.03 -9.21
CA ASP A 647 -24.88 -7.62 -9.07
C ASP A 647 -23.97 -6.88 -8.08
N ALA A 648 -24.19 -5.58 -7.93
CA ALA A 648 -23.35 -4.71 -7.11
C ALA A 648 -23.44 -4.99 -5.60
N PRO A 649 -22.32 -4.82 -4.87
CA PRO A 649 -22.34 -4.77 -3.42
C PRO A 649 -23.22 -3.63 -2.88
N PRO A 650 -23.64 -3.69 -1.61
CA PRO A 650 -24.38 -2.63 -0.95
C PRO A 650 -23.64 -1.28 -0.97
N ALA A 651 -24.40 -0.19 -1.08
CA ALA A 651 -23.87 1.17 -1.04
C ALA A 651 -23.48 1.66 0.37
N ASN A 652 -23.79 0.90 1.42
CA ASN A 652 -23.45 1.21 2.82
C ASN A 652 -22.29 0.36 3.38
N GLY A 653 -21.86 0.67 4.61
CA GLY A 653 -20.85 -0.10 5.35
C GLY A 653 -19.42 0.43 5.30
N GLY A 654 -19.17 1.54 4.60
CA GLY A 654 -17.85 2.16 4.45
C GLY A 654 -17.33 2.94 5.67
N SER A 655 -17.70 2.53 6.89
CA SER A 655 -17.22 3.12 8.14
C SER A 655 -15.84 2.56 8.52
N ALA A 656 -15.11 3.27 9.38
CA ALA A 656 -13.84 2.78 9.90
C ALA A 656 -13.94 1.37 10.52
N PHE A 657 -12.80 0.69 10.57
CA PHE A 657 -12.65 -0.53 11.36
C PHE A 657 -12.91 -0.24 12.85
N SER A 658 -13.23 -1.29 13.62
CA SER A 658 -13.48 -1.16 15.06
C SER A 658 -12.33 -0.42 15.77
N PRO A 659 -12.58 0.47 16.74
CA PRO A 659 -11.53 1.25 17.40
C PRO A 659 -10.44 0.36 18.02
N ILE A 660 -9.17 0.75 17.88
CA ILE A 660 -8.04 0.09 18.53
C ILE A 660 -7.71 0.83 19.84
N PRO A 661 -7.48 0.14 20.97
CA PRO A 661 -6.96 0.77 22.19
C PRO A 661 -5.58 1.42 21.94
N LEU A 662 -5.38 2.65 22.41
CA LEU A 662 -4.17 3.48 22.22
C LEU A 662 -2.84 2.79 22.62
N HIS A 663 -2.86 1.78 23.50
CA HIS A 663 -1.66 1.10 24.03
C HIS A 663 -1.32 -0.24 23.34
N ALA A 664 -1.97 -0.60 22.23
CA ALA A 664 -1.72 -1.87 21.54
C ALA A 664 -0.43 -1.91 20.69
N TRP A 665 0.40 -0.86 20.74
CA TRP A 665 1.50 -0.64 19.80
C TRP A 665 2.87 -0.65 20.47
N ALA A 666 3.73 -1.56 20.00
CA ALA A 666 5.18 -1.42 20.11
C ALA A 666 5.76 -1.76 18.73
N TYR A 667 6.24 -0.75 18.00
CA TYR A 667 7.09 -0.99 16.83
C TYR A 667 8.33 -1.73 17.32
N THR A 668 8.53 -2.95 16.83
CA THR A 668 9.72 -3.73 17.15
C THR A 668 10.67 -3.54 15.97
N PRO A 669 11.77 -2.80 16.12
CA PRO A 669 12.71 -2.60 15.02
C PRO A 669 13.25 -3.97 14.56
N PRO A 670 13.46 -4.18 13.24
CA PRO A 670 14.19 -5.34 12.78
C PRO A 670 15.57 -5.38 13.45
N LEU A 671 15.98 -6.56 13.94
CA LEU A 671 17.32 -6.80 14.47
C LEU A 671 18.36 -6.30 13.44
N ASN A 672 19.29 -5.45 13.89
CA ASN A 672 20.33 -4.83 13.08
C ASN A 672 20.98 -5.84 12.12
N ALA A 673 20.79 -5.63 10.81
CA ALA A 673 21.39 -6.45 9.76
C ALA A 673 22.93 -6.45 9.78
N ALA A 674 23.56 -5.52 10.52
CA ALA A 674 24.99 -5.46 10.73
C ALA A 674 25.60 -6.70 11.44
N LEU A 675 24.79 -7.63 11.94
CA LEU A 675 25.26 -8.90 12.52
C LEU A 675 25.44 -10.04 11.50
N PHE A 676 25.03 -9.86 10.25
CA PHE A 676 25.32 -10.82 9.18
C PHE A 676 26.44 -10.26 8.31
N GLY A 677 27.66 -10.69 8.63
CA GLY A 677 28.87 -10.27 7.93
C GLY A 677 28.77 -10.48 6.42
N ALA A 678 29.34 -9.53 5.68
CA ALA A 678 29.54 -9.66 4.23
C ALA A 678 30.21 -11.01 3.92
N PRO A 679 29.79 -11.72 2.85
CA PRO A 679 30.55 -12.87 2.38
C PRO A 679 31.97 -12.41 2.02
N PRO A 680 33.02 -13.19 2.36
CA PRO A 680 34.37 -12.88 1.90
C PRO A 680 34.41 -12.94 0.38
N ASP A 681 35.12 -11.96 -0.21
CA ASP A 681 35.34 -11.77 -1.65
C ASP A 681 35.80 -13.03 -2.39
#